data_AF-A0A803QS83-F1
#
_entry.id   AF-A0A803QS83-F1
#
_cell.length_a   1.000
_cell.length_b   1.000
_cell.length_c   1.000
_cell.angle_alpha   90.00
_cell.angle_beta   90.00
_cell.angle_gamma   90.00
#
_symmetry.space_group_name_H-M   'P 1'
#
loop_
_entity.id
_entity.type
_entity.pdbx_description
1 polymer ?
#
loop_
_entity_poly.entity_id
_entity_poly.type
_entity_poly.pdbx_seq_one_letter_code
_entity_poly.pdbx_strand_id
1 'polypeptide(L)'
;MARPSVTMEVGDDAVAVITISNPPVNALAIPIIEGLKEKFVEATRRNDVKAIVLTGKGGRFSGGFDINVFEKVHETGDVSLMPDVSVDLVVNIIEDSRKPIVAAIEGLALGGGLELALGCHARISAPRAQLGLPELSLGIIPGFGGTQRLPRLVGLSKGIEMMLTSRPILSEEGKKLGLIDSIVSSEELLKVSRMWALAIAERRKPWIRSLHRTDKIGSLSEAREILKVARQQASITAPNMPQHQVCLDVIEEGIVHGGYSGVLKEAKDFKKLVLTDTSKGLVHVFFAQRSTTKVPNVSDIGLKPRHIKKVAVIGGGLMGSGIATALILSNIKVVLKEVNLEYLMKGTKMIEANVRGLVTKGKLTRDKADKILSLLKGVLDYTEFKDVDMVIEAVIEKIPLKQTIFSEIEKACPSHCILASNTSTIDLHLVGEKTTSQDRIIGAHFFSPAHVMPLLEIVRTEKTSPQVILDLMTVGKVIKKVPVVVGNCTGFAVNRTFFPYSQGSHMLVHLGVDLFRIDRVIKKFGLPLGPFQLQDLAGYGVFMATAKQFRDAFPDRTFQSPLIDLLIKSGRNGKNNGKGYYIYERGNQPKPDLTVLPVIEESRRLADIMQGRKPITVTDQEIVEMVLFPVVNEACRVLDEGIVVRASDLDVASVFGMSFPSYRGGIVFWADLVGPKHVYSSLKKWSELYGSFYKPSRFLEERATKGMLLSQPASSSAAASRARL
;
A
#
# COMPACT_ATOMS: atom_id res chain seq x y z
N MET A 1 -0.72 2.32 -29.19
CA MET A 1 -0.85 1.01 -28.51
C MET A 1 -1.80 0.15 -29.34
N ALA A 2 -1.58 -1.17 -29.42
CA ALA A 2 -2.52 -2.06 -30.09
C ALA A 2 -3.91 -1.96 -29.43
N ARG A 3 -4.97 -1.93 -30.23
CA ARG A 3 -6.35 -1.90 -29.70
C ARG A 3 -6.63 -3.21 -28.94
N PRO A 4 -7.39 -3.17 -27.83
CA PRO A 4 -7.87 -4.39 -27.18
C PRO A 4 -8.60 -5.27 -28.20
N SER A 5 -8.24 -6.55 -28.26
CA SER A 5 -8.82 -7.48 -29.23
C SER A 5 -8.88 -8.90 -28.67
N VAL A 6 -9.91 -9.63 -29.07
CA VAL A 6 -10.03 -11.08 -28.89
C VAL A 6 -10.05 -11.71 -30.27
N THR A 7 -9.09 -12.60 -30.55
CA THR A 7 -8.99 -13.30 -31.84
C THR A 7 -9.29 -14.77 -31.66
N MET A 8 -9.70 -15.43 -32.75
CA MET A 8 -9.90 -16.87 -32.80
C MET A 8 -9.22 -17.44 -34.04
N GLU A 9 -8.44 -18.50 -33.87
CA GLU A 9 -7.85 -19.28 -34.97
C GLU A 9 -8.24 -20.75 -34.81
N VAL A 10 -8.75 -21.37 -35.87
CA VAL A 10 -9.03 -22.82 -35.89
C VAL A 10 -7.85 -23.50 -36.57
N GLY A 11 -7.21 -24.44 -35.87
CA GLY A 11 -6.13 -25.21 -36.49
C GLY A 11 -6.62 -26.50 -37.14
N ASP A 12 -5.72 -27.15 -37.88
CA ASP A 12 -6.00 -28.36 -38.65
C ASP A 12 -6.45 -29.56 -37.79
N ASP A 13 -6.19 -29.51 -36.49
CA ASP A 13 -6.64 -30.47 -35.48
C ASP A 13 -8.09 -30.22 -34.99
N ALA A 14 -8.81 -29.29 -35.61
CA ALA A 14 -10.16 -28.85 -35.25
C ALA A 14 -10.26 -28.18 -33.86
N VAL A 15 -9.16 -27.66 -33.31
CA VAL A 15 -9.17 -26.89 -32.06
C VAL A 15 -9.17 -25.39 -32.35
N ALA A 16 -10.15 -24.67 -31.81
CA ALA A 16 -10.19 -23.21 -31.85
C ALA A 16 -9.36 -22.62 -30.70
N VAL A 17 -8.40 -21.74 -31.00
CA VAL A 17 -7.63 -21.00 -30.01
C VAL A 17 -8.15 -19.57 -29.93
N ILE A 18 -8.79 -19.24 -28.81
CA ILE A 18 -9.25 -17.90 -28.50
C ILE A 18 -8.15 -17.19 -27.70
N THR A 19 -7.67 -16.06 -28.21
CA THR A 19 -6.54 -15.33 -27.65
C THR A 19 -6.96 -13.94 -27.18
N ILE A 20 -6.74 -13.64 -25.90
CA ILE A 20 -6.92 -12.30 -25.32
C ILE A 20 -5.68 -11.46 -25.64
N SER A 21 -5.87 -10.24 -26.16
CA SER A 21 -4.80 -9.26 -26.30
C SER A 21 -5.26 -7.88 -25.81
N ASN A 22 -4.74 -7.48 -24.65
CA ASN A 22 -4.92 -6.13 -24.09
C ASN A 22 -3.69 -5.74 -23.25
N PRO A 23 -2.57 -5.32 -23.89
CA PRO A 23 -1.34 -5.02 -23.17
C PRO A 23 -1.55 -3.89 -22.12
N PRO A 24 -0.80 -3.90 -21.00
CA PRO A 24 0.36 -4.74 -20.73
C PRO A 24 0.05 -6.08 -20.03
N VAL A 25 -1.16 -6.27 -19.50
CA VAL A 25 -1.49 -7.41 -18.62
C VAL A 25 -2.72 -8.20 -19.03
N ASN A 26 -3.26 -7.97 -20.24
CA ASN A 26 -4.49 -8.59 -20.73
C ASN A 26 -5.67 -8.36 -19.77
N ALA A 27 -5.84 -7.11 -19.34
CA ALA A 27 -6.96 -6.72 -18.49
C ALA A 27 -8.30 -6.98 -19.21
N LEU A 28 -9.29 -7.48 -18.47
CA LEU A 28 -10.62 -7.79 -18.98
C LEU A 28 -11.47 -6.52 -19.01
N ALA A 29 -11.13 -5.61 -19.93
CA ALA A 29 -11.94 -4.44 -20.26
C ALA A 29 -13.26 -4.87 -20.94
N ILE A 30 -14.26 -3.99 -20.95
CA ILE A 30 -15.58 -4.28 -21.54
C ILE A 30 -15.49 -4.87 -22.97
N PRO A 31 -14.69 -4.30 -23.91
CA PRO A 31 -14.59 -4.87 -25.26
C PRO A 31 -13.94 -6.26 -25.31
N ILE A 32 -13.09 -6.59 -24.33
CA ILE A 32 -12.50 -7.94 -24.21
C ILE A 32 -13.56 -8.94 -23.75
N ILE A 33 -14.40 -8.57 -22.78
CA ILE A 33 -15.49 -9.42 -22.30
C ILE A 33 -16.50 -9.68 -23.42
N GLU A 34 -16.89 -8.65 -24.17
CA GLU A 34 -17.78 -8.77 -25.33
C GLU A 34 -17.16 -9.65 -26.42
N GLY A 35 -15.90 -9.41 -26.77
CA GLY A 35 -15.17 -10.24 -27.74
C GLY A 35 -15.04 -11.70 -27.31
N LEU A 36 -14.85 -11.98 -26.01
CA LEU A 36 -14.86 -13.33 -25.48
C LEU A 36 -16.24 -13.98 -25.66
N LYS A 37 -17.33 -13.29 -25.28
CA LYS A 37 -18.70 -13.78 -25.47
C LYS A 37 -18.94 -14.12 -26.95
N GLU A 38 -18.57 -13.24 -27.87
CA GLU A 38 -18.70 -13.45 -29.31
C GLU A 38 -17.92 -14.68 -29.79
N LYS A 39 -16.61 -14.77 -29.48
CA LYS A 39 -15.75 -15.84 -30.00
C LYS A 39 -16.04 -17.21 -29.41
N PHE A 40 -16.45 -17.30 -28.14
CA PHE A 40 -16.90 -18.57 -27.58
C PHE A 40 -18.20 -19.06 -28.23
N VAL A 41 -19.17 -18.16 -28.47
CA VAL A 41 -20.43 -18.51 -29.16
C VAL A 41 -20.15 -18.92 -30.61
N GLU A 42 -19.29 -18.19 -31.32
CA GLU A 42 -18.84 -18.52 -32.67
C GLU A 42 -18.21 -19.92 -32.71
N ALA A 43 -17.19 -20.17 -31.89
CA ALA A 43 -16.49 -21.46 -31.81
C ALA A 43 -17.44 -22.62 -31.50
N THR A 44 -18.43 -22.40 -30.63
CA THR A 44 -19.40 -23.42 -30.23
C THR A 44 -20.35 -23.79 -31.38
N ARG A 45 -20.71 -22.85 -32.26
CA ARG A 45 -21.63 -23.08 -33.40
C ARG A 45 -20.96 -23.71 -34.63
N ARG A 46 -19.65 -23.55 -34.77
CA ARG A 46 -18.87 -24.04 -35.92
C ARG A 46 -18.74 -25.57 -35.95
N ASN A 47 -19.10 -26.24 -37.04
CA ASN A 47 -18.99 -27.71 -37.13
C ASN A 47 -17.55 -28.22 -37.26
N ASP A 48 -16.65 -27.40 -37.79
CA ASP A 48 -15.21 -27.69 -37.97
C ASP A 48 -14.41 -27.55 -36.66
N VAL A 49 -15.04 -27.10 -35.57
CA VAL A 49 -14.41 -26.97 -34.25
C VAL A 49 -14.88 -28.10 -33.34
N LYS A 50 -13.96 -28.89 -32.78
CA LYS A 50 -14.25 -29.96 -31.81
C LYS A 50 -14.00 -29.55 -30.36
N ALA A 51 -13.04 -28.66 -30.13
CA ALA A 51 -12.64 -28.21 -28.80
C ALA A 51 -12.08 -26.78 -28.85
N ILE A 52 -11.93 -26.14 -27.69
CA ILE A 52 -11.51 -24.74 -27.58
C ILE A 52 -10.35 -24.62 -26.58
N VAL A 53 -9.38 -23.77 -26.88
CA VAL A 53 -8.33 -23.33 -25.95
C VAL A 53 -8.44 -21.83 -25.74
N LEU A 54 -8.48 -21.38 -24.49
CA LEU A 54 -8.39 -19.97 -24.12
C LEU A 54 -6.95 -19.65 -23.69
N THR A 55 -6.36 -18.57 -24.22
CA THR A 55 -5.03 -18.11 -23.83
C THR A 55 -4.91 -16.58 -23.86
N GLY A 56 -3.78 -16.05 -23.40
CA GLY A 56 -3.46 -14.62 -23.45
C GLY A 56 -2.15 -14.35 -24.19
N LYS A 57 -2.10 -13.25 -24.95
CA LYS A 57 -0.92 -12.85 -25.73
C LYS A 57 0.13 -12.17 -24.86
N GLY A 58 1.42 -12.33 -25.20
CA GLY A 58 2.52 -11.59 -24.56
C GLY A 58 2.98 -12.15 -23.21
N GLY A 59 2.96 -13.48 -23.06
CA GLY A 59 3.48 -14.18 -21.89
C GLY A 59 2.64 -14.02 -20.62
N ARG A 60 1.36 -13.65 -20.77
CA ARG A 60 0.44 -13.36 -19.67
C ARG A 60 -0.95 -13.84 -20.05
N PHE A 61 -1.61 -14.57 -19.16
CA PHE A 61 -3.01 -14.97 -19.34
C PHE A 61 -3.94 -13.77 -19.18
N SER A 62 -4.13 -13.29 -17.95
CA SER A 62 -4.92 -12.07 -17.67
C SER A 62 -4.70 -11.56 -16.24
N GLY A 63 -4.54 -10.23 -16.12
CA GLY A 63 -4.41 -9.52 -14.85
C GLY A 63 -5.72 -9.26 -14.11
N GLY A 64 -6.85 -9.72 -14.66
CA GLY A 64 -8.16 -9.55 -14.05
C GLY A 64 -8.99 -8.46 -14.71
N PHE A 65 -10.12 -8.14 -14.07
CA PHE A 65 -11.05 -7.11 -14.52
C PHE A 65 -10.40 -5.74 -14.61
N ASP A 66 -10.83 -4.93 -15.58
CA ASP A 66 -10.33 -3.57 -15.73
C ASP A 66 -10.87 -2.65 -14.63
N ILE A 67 -10.01 -2.30 -13.68
CA ILE A 67 -10.33 -1.52 -12.49
C ILE A 67 -10.74 -0.07 -12.86
N ASN A 68 -10.39 0.43 -14.06
CA ASN A 68 -10.84 1.76 -14.51
C ASN A 68 -12.37 1.86 -14.59
N VAL A 69 -13.06 0.73 -14.74
CA VAL A 69 -14.53 0.69 -14.69
C VAL A 69 -15.05 1.11 -13.31
N PHE A 70 -14.34 0.78 -12.23
CA PHE A 70 -14.76 1.15 -10.88
C PHE A 70 -14.67 2.65 -10.63
N GLU A 71 -13.66 3.36 -11.14
CA GLU A 71 -13.59 4.84 -11.03
C GLU A 71 -14.86 5.48 -11.60
N LYS A 72 -15.28 5.05 -12.80
CA LYS A 72 -16.49 5.58 -13.43
C LYS A 72 -17.76 5.23 -12.64
N VAL A 73 -17.86 4.02 -12.08
CA VAL A 73 -18.98 3.63 -11.22
C VAL A 73 -18.99 4.44 -9.92
N HIS A 74 -17.82 4.71 -9.33
CA HIS A 74 -17.69 5.51 -8.10
C HIS A 74 -18.06 6.97 -8.32
N GLU A 75 -17.71 7.53 -9.47
CA GLU A 75 -18.06 8.90 -9.88
C GLU A 75 -19.55 9.07 -10.17
N THR A 76 -20.14 8.12 -10.91
CA THR A 76 -21.53 8.24 -11.40
C THR A 76 -22.58 7.62 -10.48
N GLY A 77 -22.16 6.66 -9.64
CA GLY A 77 -23.06 5.77 -8.90
C GLY A 77 -23.77 4.73 -9.78
N ASP A 78 -23.50 4.68 -11.08
CA ASP A 78 -24.21 3.84 -12.03
C ASP A 78 -23.60 2.43 -12.11
N VAL A 79 -24.22 1.48 -11.43
CA VAL A 79 -23.82 0.07 -11.43
C VAL A 79 -24.15 -0.67 -12.73
N SER A 80 -24.95 -0.09 -13.62
CA SER A 80 -25.27 -0.70 -14.93
C SER A 80 -24.06 -0.76 -15.86
N LEU A 81 -23.02 0.04 -15.58
CA LEU A 81 -21.74 0.02 -16.27
C LEU A 81 -20.95 -1.28 -16.05
N MET A 82 -21.34 -2.10 -15.07
CA MET A 82 -20.70 -3.39 -14.79
C MET A 82 -21.41 -4.52 -15.54
N PRO A 83 -20.72 -5.25 -16.45
CA PRO A 83 -21.33 -6.35 -17.18
C PRO A 83 -21.64 -7.52 -16.23
N ASP A 84 -22.71 -8.26 -16.53
CA ASP A 84 -22.87 -9.59 -15.95
C ASP A 84 -21.90 -10.54 -16.66
N VAL A 85 -20.89 -10.99 -15.91
CA VAL A 85 -19.86 -11.90 -16.41
C VAL A 85 -19.99 -13.26 -15.76
N SER A 86 -20.33 -13.32 -14.48
CA SER A 86 -20.41 -14.57 -13.71
C SER A 86 -21.39 -15.57 -14.34
N VAL A 87 -22.61 -15.11 -14.62
CA VAL A 87 -23.67 -15.98 -15.17
C VAL A 87 -23.53 -16.08 -16.68
N ASP A 88 -23.55 -14.96 -17.39
CA ASP A 88 -23.59 -14.95 -18.85
C ASP A 88 -22.36 -15.57 -19.49
N LEU A 89 -21.16 -15.13 -19.10
CA LEU A 89 -19.93 -15.59 -19.73
C LEU A 89 -19.44 -16.89 -19.09
N VAL A 90 -19.28 -16.93 -17.77
CA VAL A 90 -18.59 -18.06 -17.14
C VAL A 90 -19.49 -19.28 -17.01
N VAL A 91 -20.71 -19.15 -16.46
CA VAL A 91 -21.64 -20.29 -16.35
C VAL A 91 -22.16 -20.70 -17.74
N ASN A 92 -22.91 -19.81 -18.40
CA ASN A 92 -23.71 -20.19 -19.56
C ASN A 92 -22.87 -20.46 -20.82
N ILE A 93 -21.79 -19.69 -21.06
CA ILE A 93 -21.00 -19.78 -22.29
C ILE A 93 -19.78 -20.70 -22.13
N ILE A 94 -19.06 -20.61 -21.01
CA ILE A 94 -17.81 -21.37 -20.81
C ILE A 94 -18.08 -22.74 -20.18
N GLU A 95 -18.62 -22.77 -18.95
CA GLU A 95 -18.73 -24.00 -18.16
C GLU A 95 -19.82 -24.96 -18.68
N ASP A 96 -20.93 -24.42 -19.18
CA ASP A 96 -22.01 -25.18 -19.81
C ASP A 96 -21.82 -25.35 -21.33
N SER A 97 -20.64 -25.01 -21.86
CA SER A 97 -20.36 -25.13 -23.28
C SER A 97 -20.59 -26.56 -23.80
N ARG A 98 -21.07 -26.66 -25.04
CA ARG A 98 -21.24 -27.93 -25.76
C ARG A 98 -19.93 -28.49 -26.30
N LYS A 99 -18.81 -27.79 -26.10
CA LYS A 99 -17.46 -28.21 -26.50
C LYS A 99 -16.50 -28.00 -25.33
N PRO A 100 -15.50 -28.87 -25.16
CA PRO A 100 -14.55 -28.71 -24.08
C PRO A 100 -13.62 -27.52 -24.33
N ILE A 101 -13.53 -26.69 -23.31
CA ILE A 101 -12.67 -25.51 -23.21
C ILE A 101 -11.53 -25.78 -22.23
N VAL A 102 -10.29 -25.52 -22.64
CA VAL A 102 -9.08 -25.62 -21.81
C VAL A 102 -8.40 -24.25 -21.69
N ALA A 103 -8.02 -23.84 -20.48
CA ALA A 103 -7.23 -22.64 -20.25
C ALA A 103 -5.73 -22.95 -20.36
N ALA A 104 -5.03 -22.22 -21.23
CA ALA A 104 -3.58 -22.26 -21.40
C ALA A 104 -2.95 -21.03 -20.71
N ILE A 105 -2.45 -21.22 -19.50
CA ILE A 105 -2.07 -20.15 -18.56
C ILE A 105 -0.56 -19.90 -18.60
N GLU A 106 -0.15 -18.66 -18.87
CA GLU A 106 1.23 -18.21 -18.75
C GLU A 106 1.31 -16.94 -17.91
N GLY A 107 2.39 -16.79 -17.14
CA GLY A 107 2.69 -15.56 -16.38
C GLY A 107 1.76 -15.32 -15.19
N LEU A 108 0.58 -14.77 -15.43
CA LEU A 108 -0.38 -14.39 -14.39
C LEU A 108 -1.83 -14.65 -14.83
N ALA A 109 -2.61 -15.26 -13.93
CA ALA A 109 -4.06 -15.36 -13.97
C ALA A 109 -4.58 -14.84 -12.62
N LEU A 110 -4.99 -13.57 -12.61
CA LEU A 110 -5.40 -12.88 -11.38
C LEU A 110 -6.85 -12.39 -11.49
N GLY A 111 -7.55 -12.41 -10.37
CA GLY A 111 -8.95 -12.01 -10.24
C GLY A 111 -9.85 -12.64 -11.31
N GLY A 112 -10.64 -11.83 -12.01
CA GLY A 112 -11.45 -12.27 -13.16
C GLY A 112 -10.71 -13.11 -14.21
N GLY A 113 -9.39 -12.92 -14.37
CA GLY A 113 -8.55 -13.76 -15.22
C GLY A 113 -8.44 -15.20 -14.70
N LEU A 114 -8.20 -15.37 -13.40
CA LEU A 114 -8.27 -16.70 -12.79
C LEU A 114 -9.70 -17.25 -12.90
N GLU A 115 -10.72 -16.45 -12.62
CA GLU A 115 -12.12 -16.90 -12.65
C GLU A 115 -12.56 -17.43 -14.02
N LEU A 116 -12.12 -16.82 -15.13
CA LEU A 116 -12.29 -17.38 -16.49
C LEU A 116 -11.66 -18.77 -16.61
N ALA A 117 -10.45 -18.95 -16.08
CA ALA A 117 -9.76 -20.24 -16.10
C ALA A 117 -10.44 -21.28 -15.18
N LEU A 118 -11.06 -20.86 -14.07
CA LEU A 118 -11.84 -21.75 -13.19
C LEU A 118 -13.10 -22.27 -13.89
N GLY A 119 -13.72 -21.47 -14.75
CA GLY A 119 -14.86 -21.89 -15.58
C GLY A 119 -14.52 -22.86 -16.70
N CYS A 120 -13.25 -22.88 -17.15
CA CYS A 120 -12.79 -23.86 -18.13
C CYS A 120 -12.76 -25.29 -17.57
N HIS A 121 -12.82 -26.29 -18.44
CA HIS A 121 -12.90 -27.70 -18.07
C HIS A 121 -11.55 -28.31 -17.67
N ALA A 122 -10.45 -27.71 -18.12
CA ALA A 122 -9.10 -27.98 -17.64
C ALA A 122 -8.20 -26.74 -17.71
N ARG A 123 -7.11 -26.75 -16.96
CA ARG A 123 -6.11 -25.68 -16.84
C ARG A 123 -4.71 -26.26 -16.99
N ILE A 124 -4.01 -25.87 -18.05
CA ILE A 124 -2.61 -26.19 -18.31
C ILE A 124 -1.80 -24.91 -18.10
N SER A 125 -0.68 -25.00 -17.38
CA SER A 125 0.10 -23.81 -17.00
C SER A 125 1.57 -23.92 -17.38
N ALA A 126 2.17 -22.79 -17.74
CA ALA A 126 3.62 -22.61 -17.68
C ALA A 126 4.10 -22.59 -16.20
N PRO A 127 5.38 -22.87 -15.91
CA PRO A 127 5.91 -22.85 -14.54
C PRO A 127 5.85 -21.44 -13.95
N ARG A 128 5.79 -21.37 -12.63
CA ARG A 128 5.77 -20.11 -11.85
C ARG A 128 4.66 -19.12 -12.23
N ALA A 129 3.61 -19.55 -12.92
CA ALA A 129 2.45 -18.69 -13.15
C ALA A 129 1.80 -18.30 -11.82
N GLN A 130 1.41 -17.04 -11.67
CA GLN A 130 0.74 -16.53 -10.46
C GLN A 130 -0.77 -16.70 -10.59
N LEU A 131 -1.39 -17.37 -9.62
CA LEU A 131 -2.81 -17.71 -9.58
C LEU A 131 -3.44 -17.13 -8.30
N GLY A 132 -4.33 -16.16 -8.40
CA GLY A 132 -4.96 -15.58 -7.21
C GLY A 132 -6.21 -14.75 -7.46
N LEU A 133 -6.97 -14.50 -6.39
CA LEU A 133 -8.17 -13.67 -6.36
C LEU A 133 -7.94 -12.48 -5.40
N PRO A 134 -7.40 -11.34 -5.90
CA PRO A 134 -6.99 -10.21 -5.07
C PRO A 134 -8.10 -9.20 -4.78
N GLU A 135 -9.36 -9.49 -5.10
CA GLU A 135 -10.49 -8.56 -5.08
C GLU A 135 -10.72 -7.90 -3.72
N LEU A 136 -10.48 -8.62 -2.62
CA LEU A 136 -10.68 -8.09 -1.27
C LEU A 136 -9.77 -6.91 -0.96
N SER A 137 -8.62 -6.81 -1.64
CA SER A 137 -7.72 -5.63 -1.56
C SER A 137 -8.28 -4.37 -2.23
N LEU A 138 -9.37 -4.48 -3.00
CA LEU A 138 -10.08 -3.39 -3.66
C LEU A 138 -11.47 -3.10 -3.04
N GLY A 139 -11.78 -3.72 -1.90
CA GLY A 139 -13.06 -3.51 -1.21
C GLY A 139 -14.23 -4.28 -1.80
N ILE A 140 -13.95 -5.25 -2.67
CA ILE A 140 -14.93 -6.07 -3.38
C ILE A 140 -14.64 -7.56 -3.15
N ILE A 141 -15.50 -8.43 -3.69
CA ILE A 141 -15.30 -9.89 -3.70
C ILE A 141 -15.05 -10.35 -5.15
N PRO A 142 -14.57 -11.59 -5.37
CA PRO A 142 -14.58 -12.19 -6.71
C PRO A 142 -16.00 -12.09 -7.31
N GLY A 143 -16.09 -11.75 -8.59
CA GLY A 143 -17.37 -11.39 -9.21
C GLY A 143 -17.74 -12.24 -10.42
N PHE A 144 -16.87 -13.17 -10.85
CA PHE A 144 -17.06 -14.06 -12.02
C PHE A 144 -17.18 -15.54 -11.58
N GLY A 145 -17.59 -15.78 -10.33
CA GLY A 145 -17.87 -17.07 -9.73
C GLY A 145 -16.69 -17.68 -8.97
N GLY A 146 -15.64 -16.89 -8.72
CA GLY A 146 -14.44 -17.29 -8.00
C GLY A 146 -14.72 -17.73 -6.57
N THR A 147 -15.68 -17.09 -5.88
CA THR A 147 -16.09 -17.49 -4.53
C THR A 147 -16.64 -18.92 -4.50
N GLN A 148 -17.15 -19.40 -5.64
CA GLN A 148 -17.76 -20.72 -5.75
C GLN A 148 -16.80 -21.76 -6.30
N ARG A 149 -16.08 -21.46 -7.39
CA ARG A 149 -15.24 -22.44 -8.07
C ARG A 149 -13.92 -22.69 -7.37
N LEU A 150 -13.30 -21.66 -6.78
CA LEU A 150 -11.99 -21.83 -6.14
C LEU A 150 -12.04 -22.81 -4.96
N PRO A 151 -12.96 -22.67 -3.97
CA PRO A 151 -13.08 -23.64 -2.87
C PRO A 151 -13.33 -25.08 -3.33
N ARG A 152 -14.05 -25.27 -4.45
CA ARG A 152 -14.34 -26.58 -5.03
C ARG A 152 -13.15 -27.22 -5.73
N LEU A 153 -12.17 -26.43 -6.16
CA LEU A 153 -10.97 -26.89 -6.86
C LEU A 153 -9.79 -27.12 -5.92
N VAL A 154 -9.54 -26.20 -4.98
CA VAL A 154 -8.39 -26.28 -4.05
C VAL A 154 -8.75 -26.76 -2.64
N GLY A 155 -10.03 -26.90 -2.34
CA GLY A 155 -10.56 -27.16 -1.00
C GLY A 155 -10.95 -25.89 -0.25
N LEU A 156 -11.95 -26.01 0.62
CA LEU A 156 -12.60 -24.86 1.27
C LEU A 156 -11.62 -23.98 2.06
N SER A 157 -10.82 -24.57 2.94
CA SER A 157 -9.86 -23.84 3.77
C SER A 157 -8.85 -23.05 2.92
N LYS A 158 -8.27 -23.69 1.90
CA LYS A 158 -7.28 -23.06 1.03
C LYS A 158 -7.90 -21.98 0.13
N GLY A 159 -9.11 -22.20 -0.38
CA GLY A 159 -9.84 -21.20 -1.16
C GLY A 159 -10.13 -19.94 -0.34
N ILE A 160 -10.59 -20.11 0.90
CA ILE A 160 -10.79 -19.00 1.84
C ILE A 160 -9.47 -18.28 2.14
N GLU A 161 -8.39 -19.02 2.43
CA GLU A 161 -7.06 -18.43 2.68
C GLU A 161 -6.61 -17.55 1.50
N MET A 162 -6.70 -18.05 0.27
CA MET A 162 -6.31 -17.32 -0.93
C MET A 162 -7.10 -16.01 -1.10
N MET A 163 -8.42 -16.04 -0.91
CA MET A 163 -9.29 -14.86 -1.03
C MET A 163 -9.06 -13.85 0.09
N LEU A 164 -9.11 -14.28 1.35
CA LEU A 164 -8.97 -13.40 2.52
C LEU A 164 -7.58 -12.77 2.63
N THR A 165 -6.54 -13.45 2.15
CA THR A 165 -5.18 -12.87 2.12
C THR A 165 -4.90 -12.08 0.86
N SER A 166 -5.73 -12.25 -0.20
CA SER A 166 -5.50 -11.68 -1.54
C SER A 166 -4.10 -12.03 -2.10
N ARG A 167 -3.53 -13.16 -1.70
CA ARG A 167 -2.19 -13.60 -2.12
C ARG A 167 -2.28 -14.68 -3.20
N PRO A 168 -1.54 -14.54 -4.31
CA PRO A 168 -1.48 -15.58 -5.31
C PRO A 168 -0.63 -16.76 -4.84
N ILE A 169 -0.97 -17.94 -5.32
CA ILE A 169 -0.10 -19.13 -5.29
C ILE A 169 0.61 -19.28 -6.64
N LEU A 170 1.69 -20.07 -6.66
CA LEU A 170 2.37 -20.42 -7.91
C LEU A 170 1.76 -21.69 -8.52
N SER A 171 1.91 -21.83 -9.84
CA SER A 171 1.41 -22.97 -10.61
C SER A 171 1.74 -24.35 -10.00
N GLU A 172 2.90 -24.49 -9.37
CA GLU A 172 3.41 -25.72 -8.75
C GLU A 172 2.59 -26.10 -7.51
N GLU A 173 2.23 -25.13 -6.69
CA GLU A 173 1.29 -25.32 -5.58
C GLU A 173 -0.12 -25.56 -6.13
N GLY A 174 -0.52 -24.82 -7.17
CA GLY A 174 -1.78 -25.01 -7.87
C GLY A 174 -1.96 -26.43 -8.40
N LYS A 175 -0.91 -27.06 -8.94
CA LYS A 175 -0.94 -28.45 -9.40
C LYS A 175 -1.13 -29.43 -8.26
N LYS A 176 -0.42 -29.24 -7.14
CA LYS A 176 -0.57 -30.08 -5.95
C LYS A 176 -1.99 -30.01 -5.37
N LEU A 177 -2.61 -28.83 -5.41
CA LEU A 177 -3.96 -28.60 -4.90
C LEU A 177 -5.07 -29.04 -5.87
N GLY A 178 -4.73 -29.32 -7.14
CA GLY A 178 -5.69 -29.65 -8.20
C GLY A 178 -6.37 -28.45 -8.86
N LEU A 179 -5.82 -27.24 -8.69
CA LEU A 179 -6.19 -26.06 -9.48
C LEU A 179 -5.63 -26.13 -10.90
N ILE A 180 -4.40 -26.64 -11.05
CA ILE A 180 -3.74 -26.84 -12.36
C ILE A 180 -3.67 -28.33 -12.68
N ASP A 181 -4.13 -28.71 -13.87
CA ASP A 181 -4.17 -30.10 -14.31
C ASP A 181 -2.81 -30.58 -14.82
N SER A 182 -2.04 -29.70 -15.47
CA SER A 182 -0.67 -29.99 -15.89
C SER A 182 0.21 -28.74 -15.96
N ILE A 183 1.51 -28.93 -15.74
CA ILE A 183 2.53 -27.89 -15.93
C ILE A 183 3.48 -28.34 -17.03
N VAL A 184 3.71 -27.47 -18.02
CA VAL A 184 4.59 -27.69 -19.17
C VAL A 184 5.39 -26.44 -19.46
N SER A 185 6.43 -26.50 -20.31
CA SER A 185 7.17 -25.28 -20.68
C SER A 185 6.29 -24.32 -21.49
N SER A 186 6.67 -23.05 -21.54
CA SER A 186 5.94 -22.03 -22.30
C SER A 186 5.82 -22.39 -23.79
N GLU A 187 6.84 -23.01 -24.36
CA GLU A 187 6.90 -23.42 -25.77
C GLU A 187 5.89 -24.53 -26.09
N GLU A 188 5.68 -25.46 -25.15
CA GLU A 188 4.76 -26.60 -25.32
C GLU A 188 3.33 -26.29 -24.87
N LEU A 189 3.10 -25.14 -24.22
CA LEU A 189 1.84 -24.80 -23.55
C LEU A 189 0.61 -24.92 -24.46
N LEU A 190 0.65 -24.30 -25.64
CA LEU A 190 -0.47 -24.33 -26.57
C LEU A 190 -0.71 -25.74 -27.13
N LYS A 191 0.36 -26.41 -27.57
CA LYS A 191 0.30 -27.76 -28.13
C LYS A 191 -0.33 -28.74 -27.14
N VAL A 192 0.16 -28.76 -25.90
CA VAL A 192 -0.37 -29.64 -24.85
C VAL A 192 -1.80 -29.28 -24.48
N SER A 193 -2.16 -27.99 -24.45
CA SER A 193 -3.54 -27.56 -24.18
C SER A 193 -4.52 -28.04 -25.25
N ARG A 194 -4.14 -27.97 -26.55
CA ARG A 194 -4.94 -28.49 -27.67
C ARG A 194 -5.15 -30.00 -27.56
N MET A 195 -4.07 -30.74 -27.30
CA MET A 195 -4.14 -32.19 -27.08
C MET A 195 -5.06 -32.56 -25.91
N TRP A 196 -5.01 -31.78 -24.82
CA TRP A 196 -5.87 -31.98 -23.65
C TRP A 196 -7.34 -31.71 -23.98
N ALA A 197 -7.61 -30.64 -24.73
CA ALA A 197 -8.97 -30.27 -25.14
C ALA A 197 -9.61 -31.36 -26.02
N LEU A 198 -8.85 -31.90 -26.99
CA LEU A 198 -9.29 -33.04 -27.81
C LEU A 198 -9.50 -34.32 -26.98
N ALA A 199 -8.61 -34.60 -26.02
CA ALA A 199 -8.77 -35.76 -25.15
C ALA A 199 -10.06 -35.69 -24.30
N ILE A 200 -10.51 -34.48 -23.91
CA ILE A 200 -11.82 -34.32 -23.26
C ILE A 200 -12.95 -34.54 -24.27
N ALA A 201 -12.85 -34.00 -25.49
CA ALA A 201 -13.87 -34.16 -26.54
C ALA A 201 -14.09 -35.63 -26.90
N GLU A 202 -13.00 -36.41 -26.92
CA GLU A 202 -12.98 -37.85 -27.20
C GLU A 202 -13.26 -38.70 -25.94
N ARG A 203 -13.58 -38.06 -24.80
CA ARG A 203 -13.86 -38.72 -23.51
C ARG A 203 -12.71 -39.57 -22.95
N ARG A 204 -11.47 -39.36 -23.43
CA ARG A 204 -10.24 -39.92 -22.84
C ARG A 204 -9.84 -39.21 -21.55
N LYS A 205 -10.38 -38.01 -21.31
CA LYS A 205 -10.26 -37.25 -20.06
C LYS A 205 -11.65 -36.81 -19.60
N PRO A 206 -11.86 -36.64 -18.28
CA PRO A 206 -13.16 -36.25 -17.75
C PRO A 206 -13.51 -34.82 -18.16
N TRP A 207 -14.78 -34.61 -18.49
CA TRP A 207 -15.36 -33.30 -18.75
C TRP A 207 -15.92 -32.73 -17.44
N ILE A 208 -15.10 -31.97 -16.73
CA ILE A 208 -15.41 -31.50 -15.37
C ILE A 208 -15.99 -30.09 -15.41
N ARG A 209 -17.14 -29.89 -14.76
CA ARG A 209 -17.69 -28.56 -14.43
C ARG A 209 -17.32 -28.22 -12.99
N SER A 210 -16.47 -27.21 -12.81
CA SER A 210 -15.91 -26.84 -11.50
C SER A 210 -17.00 -26.48 -10.47
N LEU A 211 -18.07 -25.80 -10.91
CA LEU A 211 -19.16 -25.35 -10.04
C LEU A 211 -19.96 -26.51 -9.40
N HIS A 212 -19.98 -27.68 -10.05
CA HIS A 212 -20.72 -28.86 -9.58
C HIS A 212 -19.89 -29.76 -8.67
N ARG A 213 -18.59 -29.50 -8.52
CA ARG A 213 -17.73 -30.30 -7.64
C ARG A 213 -18.09 -30.07 -6.17
N THR A 214 -18.10 -31.16 -5.42
CA THR A 214 -18.35 -31.17 -3.97
C THR A 214 -17.35 -32.03 -3.22
N ASP A 215 -16.41 -32.67 -3.91
CA ASP A 215 -15.45 -33.62 -3.33
C ASP A 215 -14.44 -32.96 -2.37
N LYS A 216 -14.27 -31.64 -2.44
CA LYS A 216 -13.29 -30.87 -1.63
C LYS A 216 -13.89 -29.84 -0.67
N ILE A 217 -15.23 -29.74 -0.60
CA ILE A 217 -15.89 -28.79 0.31
C ILE A 217 -16.14 -29.38 1.71
N GLY A 218 -16.05 -30.71 1.85
CA GLY A 218 -16.31 -31.41 3.11
C GLY A 218 -17.80 -31.56 3.42
N SER A 219 -18.12 -32.13 4.58
CA SER A 219 -19.49 -32.16 5.09
C SER A 219 -19.97 -30.76 5.50
N LEU A 220 -21.28 -30.56 5.59
CA LEU A 220 -21.85 -29.26 5.96
C LEU A 220 -21.41 -28.79 7.37
N SER A 221 -21.23 -29.71 8.31
CA SER A 221 -20.73 -29.40 9.66
C SER A 221 -19.28 -28.94 9.64
N GLU A 222 -18.40 -29.65 8.92
CA GLU A 222 -16.99 -29.25 8.76
C GLU A 222 -16.87 -27.90 8.07
N ALA A 223 -17.64 -27.67 7.00
CA ALA A 223 -17.65 -26.41 6.28
C ALA A 223 -18.05 -25.23 7.17
N ARG A 224 -19.08 -25.41 8.02
CA ARG A 224 -19.53 -24.37 8.97
C ARG A 224 -18.47 -24.04 10.01
N GLU A 225 -17.75 -25.02 10.54
CA GLU A 225 -16.65 -24.75 11.50
C GLU A 225 -15.48 -24.00 10.82
N ILE A 226 -15.10 -24.38 9.60
CA ILE A 226 -14.08 -23.66 8.83
C ILE A 226 -14.49 -22.19 8.62
N LEU A 227 -15.74 -21.96 8.19
CA LEU A 227 -16.28 -20.62 7.97
C LEU A 227 -16.34 -19.82 9.27
N LYS A 228 -16.75 -20.43 10.39
CA LYS A 228 -16.78 -19.78 11.72
C LYS A 228 -15.41 -19.30 12.15
N VAL A 229 -14.38 -20.15 12.02
CA VAL A 229 -12.98 -19.77 12.30
C VAL A 229 -12.53 -18.62 11.38
N ALA A 230 -12.85 -18.70 10.08
CA ALA A 230 -12.52 -17.65 9.13
C ALA A 230 -13.19 -16.31 9.46
N ARG A 231 -14.48 -16.33 9.87
CA ARG A 231 -15.22 -15.14 10.30
C ARG A 231 -14.60 -14.51 11.55
N GLN A 232 -14.24 -15.32 12.55
CA GLN A 232 -13.56 -14.84 13.75
C GLN A 232 -12.22 -14.20 13.40
N GLN A 233 -11.43 -14.83 12.53
CA GLN A 233 -10.16 -14.29 12.08
C GLN A 233 -10.34 -12.96 11.34
N ALA A 234 -11.31 -12.88 10.43
CA ALA A 234 -11.62 -11.67 9.68
C ALA A 234 -12.09 -10.52 10.57
N SER A 235 -12.88 -10.78 11.62
CA SER A 235 -13.28 -9.77 12.60
C SER A 235 -12.11 -9.17 13.39
N ILE A 236 -10.98 -9.89 13.47
CA ILE A 236 -9.76 -9.43 14.14
C ILE A 236 -8.85 -8.67 13.15
N THR A 237 -8.64 -9.22 11.95
CA THR A 237 -7.66 -8.67 10.99
C THR A 237 -8.23 -7.62 10.05
N ALA A 238 -9.55 -7.61 9.87
CA ALA A 238 -10.26 -6.78 8.90
C ALA A 238 -11.58 -6.18 9.46
N PRO A 239 -11.62 -5.66 10.70
CA PRO A 239 -12.87 -5.25 11.35
C PRO A 239 -13.65 -4.14 10.60
N ASN A 240 -12.93 -3.30 9.85
CA ASN A 240 -13.49 -2.17 9.10
C ASN A 240 -13.56 -2.45 7.58
N MET A 241 -13.48 -3.71 7.16
CA MET A 241 -13.46 -4.12 5.75
C MET A 241 -14.57 -5.17 5.51
N PRO A 242 -15.83 -4.71 5.33
CA PRO A 242 -17.01 -5.57 5.33
C PRO A 242 -17.00 -6.65 4.24
N GLN A 243 -16.30 -6.42 3.13
CA GLN A 243 -16.17 -7.37 2.02
C GLN A 243 -15.59 -8.73 2.46
N HIS A 244 -14.83 -8.80 3.56
CA HIS A 244 -14.30 -10.06 4.08
C HIS A 244 -15.41 -10.96 4.62
N GLN A 245 -16.35 -10.40 5.40
CA GLN A 245 -17.49 -11.16 5.92
C GLN A 245 -18.45 -11.52 4.80
N VAL A 246 -18.74 -10.57 3.89
CA VAL A 246 -19.58 -10.81 2.72
C VAL A 246 -19.03 -11.94 1.84
N CYS A 247 -17.70 -12.00 1.63
CA CYS A 247 -17.06 -13.09 0.89
C CYS A 247 -17.38 -14.46 1.52
N LEU A 248 -17.32 -14.56 2.84
CA LEU A 248 -17.62 -15.80 3.57
C LEU A 248 -19.11 -16.16 3.50
N ASP A 249 -20.00 -15.17 3.57
CA ASP A 249 -21.45 -15.35 3.46
C ASP A 249 -21.89 -15.82 2.06
N VAL A 250 -21.17 -15.38 1.03
CA VAL A 250 -21.36 -15.80 -0.36
C VAL A 250 -20.83 -17.23 -0.58
N ILE A 251 -19.69 -17.59 0.00
CA ILE A 251 -19.17 -18.95 -0.03
C ILE A 251 -20.15 -19.91 0.65
N GLU A 252 -20.63 -19.57 1.85
CA GLU A 252 -21.59 -20.39 2.60
C GLU A 252 -22.89 -20.62 1.81
N GLU A 253 -23.40 -19.58 1.15
CA GLU A 253 -24.59 -19.70 0.30
C GLU A 253 -24.47 -20.83 -0.71
N GLY A 254 -23.35 -20.88 -1.43
CA GLY A 254 -23.16 -21.90 -2.45
C GLY A 254 -22.86 -23.28 -1.89
N ILE A 255 -22.44 -23.39 -0.62
CA ILE A 255 -22.31 -24.67 0.08
C ILE A 255 -23.68 -25.19 0.51
N VAL A 256 -24.53 -24.31 1.06
CA VAL A 256 -25.84 -24.69 1.61
C VAL A 256 -26.89 -24.91 0.51
N HIS A 257 -26.95 -24.02 -0.48
CA HIS A 257 -28.01 -24.00 -1.49
C HIS A 257 -27.51 -24.34 -2.91
N GLY A 258 -26.24 -24.73 -3.04
CA GLY A 258 -25.63 -25.14 -4.31
C GLY A 258 -24.91 -24.01 -5.03
N GLY A 259 -23.90 -24.37 -5.84
CA GLY A 259 -22.94 -23.42 -6.43
C GLY A 259 -23.59 -22.32 -7.27
N TYR A 260 -24.65 -22.62 -8.01
CA TYR A 260 -25.38 -21.63 -8.79
C TYR A 260 -26.07 -20.56 -7.91
N SER A 261 -26.67 -20.96 -6.77
CA SER A 261 -27.21 -19.99 -5.79
C SER A 261 -26.11 -19.07 -5.27
N GLY A 262 -24.94 -19.63 -4.97
CA GLY A 262 -23.76 -18.87 -4.58
C GLY A 262 -23.31 -17.86 -5.63
N VAL A 263 -23.30 -18.22 -6.91
CA VAL A 263 -22.97 -17.31 -8.03
C VAL A 263 -23.96 -16.14 -8.12
N LEU A 264 -25.26 -16.40 -7.96
CA LEU A 264 -26.27 -15.33 -7.98
C LEU A 264 -26.10 -14.36 -6.81
N LYS A 265 -25.82 -14.88 -5.61
CA LYS A 265 -25.55 -14.04 -4.44
C LYS A 265 -24.25 -13.26 -4.59
N GLU A 266 -23.20 -13.89 -5.12
CA GLU A 266 -21.93 -13.25 -5.43
C GLU A 266 -22.13 -12.02 -6.33
N ALA A 267 -22.79 -12.18 -7.47
CA ALA A 267 -23.04 -11.09 -8.41
C ALA A 267 -23.85 -9.94 -7.78
N LYS A 268 -24.83 -10.27 -6.94
CA LYS A 268 -25.64 -9.28 -6.22
C LYS A 268 -24.82 -8.50 -5.19
N ASP A 269 -24.06 -9.18 -4.35
CA ASP A 269 -23.34 -8.56 -3.25
C ASP A 269 -22.06 -7.85 -3.73
N PHE A 270 -21.43 -8.34 -4.81
CA PHE A 270 -20.39 -7.64 -5.55
C PHE A 270 -20.83 -6.22 -5.93
N LYS A 271 -21.99 -6.08 -6.60
CA LYS A 271 -22.51 -4.77 -7.05
C LYS A 271 -22.76 -3.80 -5.90
N LYS A 272 -23.19 -4.30 -4.73
CA LYS A 272 -23.35 -3.46 -3.53
C LYS A 272 -22.02 -2.99 -2.98
N LEU A 273 -21.03 -3.89 -2.90
CA LEU A 273 -19.71 -3.60 -2.35
C LEU A 273 -18.97 -2.54 -3.15
N VAL A 274 -19.08 -2.57 -4.48
CA VAL A 274 -18.46 -1.59 -5.38
C VAL A 274 -18.84 -0.14 -4.99
N LEU A 275 -20.06 0.12 -4.54
CA LEU A 275 -20.50 1.47 -4.18
C LEU A 275 -20.07 1.94 -2.77
N THR A 276 -19.51 1.05 -1.96
CA THR A 276 -19.14 1.38 -0.57
C THR A 276 -17.93 2.31 -0.51
N ASP A 277 -17.87 3.15 0.52
CA ASP A 277 -16.71 4.03 0.74
C ASP A 277 -15.41 3.24 0.97
N THR A 278 -15.50 2.00 1.47
CA THR A 278 -14.37 1.08 1.56
C THR A 278 -13.81 0.74 0.18
N SER A 279 -14.68 0.41 -0.79
CA SER A 279 -14.23 0.17 -2.17
C SER A 279 -13.68 1.43 -2.82
N LYS A 280 -14.37 2.57 -2.68
CA LYS A 280 -13.89 3.87 -3.18
C LYS A 280 -12.49 4.21 -2.65
N GLY A 281 -12.26 4.05 -1.35
CA GLY A 281 -10.97 4.30 -0.72
C GLY A 281 -9.86 3.36 -1.21
N LEU A 282 -10.11 2.06 -1.27
CA LEU A 282 -9.11 1.08 -1.71
C LEU A 282 -8.77 1.24 -3.20
N VAL A 283 -9.78 1.49 -4.05
CA VAL A 283 -9.57 1.76 -5.48
C VAL A 283 -8.81 3.08 -5.69
N HIS A 284 -9.13 4.13 -4.93
CA HIS A 284 -8.37 5.39 -4.94
C HIS A 284 -6.88 5.15 -4.64
N VAL A 285 -6.55 4.43 -3.56
CA VAL A 285 -5.14 4.11 -3.21
C VAL A 285 -4.44 3.35 -4.33
N PHE A 286 -5.13 2.41 -4.97
CA PHE A 286 -4.58 1.61 -6.08
C PHE A 286 -4.15 2.46 -7.28
N PHE A 287 -4.95 3.48 -7.66
CA PHE A 287 -4.63 4.41 -8.74
C PHE A 287 -3.64 5.49 -8.30
N ALA A 288 -3.81 6.02 -7.08
CA ALA A 288 -2.92 7.01 -6.50
C ALA A 288 -1.49 6.49 -6.44
N GLN A 289 -1.27 5.25 -5.96
CA GLN A 289 0.05 4.63 -5.88
C GLN A 289 0.73 4.51 -7.25
N ARG A 290 -0.02 4.25 -8.33
CA ARG A 290 0.56 4.23 -9.69
C ARG A 290 0.94 5.62 -10.17
N SER A 291 0.14 6.61 -9.81
CA SER A 291 0.30 7.99 -10.23
C SER A 291 1.51 8.68 -9.61
N THR A 292 2.01 8.22 -8.45
CA THR A 292 3.22 8.78 -7.82
C THR A 292 4.47 8.66 -8.69
N THR A 293 4.43 7.78 -9.69
CA THR A 293 5.53 7.59 -10.64
C THR A 293 5.50 8.55 -11.83
N LYS A 294 4.40 9.30 -11.99
CA LYS A 294 4.19 10.30 -13.05
C LYS A 294 4.54 11.67 -12.48
N VAL A 295 5.81 12.04 -12.45
CA VAL A 295 6.26 13.33 -11.92
C VAL A 295 6.50 14.30 -13.08
N PRO A 296 5.83 15.47 -13.11
CA PRO A 296 6.05 16.49 -14.14
C PRO A 296 7.49 16.99 -14.19
N ASN A 297 7.98 17.27 -15.39
CA ASN A 297 9.37 17.66 -15.68
C ASN A 297 10.42 16.63 -15.26
N VAL A 298 10.03 15.36 -15.11
CA VAL A 298 10.93 14.26 -14.71
C VAL A 298 10.61 13.00 -15.52
N SER A 299 9.39 12.49 -15.36
CA SER A 299 8.96 11.23 -16.00
C SER A 299 8.45 11.40 -17.43
N ASP A 300 8.14 12.63 -17.81
CA ASP A 300 7.52 13.05 -19.07
C ASP A 300 8.51 13.66 -20.07
N ILE A 301 9.76 13.87 -19.69
CA ILE A 301 10.82 14.49 -20.52
C ILE A 301 11.77 13.48 -21.19
N GLY A 302 11.41 12.19 -21.23
CA GLY A 302 12.15 11.16 -21.98
C GLY A 302 13.47 10.68 -21.35
N LEU A 303 13.73 10.99 -20.08
CA LEU A 303 14.90 10.51 -19.35
C LEU A 303 14.90 8.99 -19.19
N LYS A 304 16.09 8.39 -19.12
CA LYS A 304 16.28 6.96 -18.85
C LYS A 304 16.91 6.77 -17.47
N PRO A 305 16.40 5.85 -16.64
CA PRO A 305 16.97 5.62 -15.32
C PRO A 305 18.37 5.02 -15.44
N ARG A 306 19.32 5.58 -14.68
CA ARG A 306 20.68 5.03 -14.52
C ARG A 306 20.64 3.79 -13.61
N HIS A 307 21.52 2.84 -13.89
CA HIS A 307 21.56 1.60 -13.14
C HIS A 307 22.42 1.75 -11.87
N ILE A 308 21.79 1.80 -10.70
CA ILE A 308 22.47 1.86 -9.40
C ILE A 308 22.87 0.45 -8.95
N LYS A 309 24.17 0.16 -8.86
CA LYS A 309 24.74 -1.14 -8.48
C LYS A 309 25.38 -1.14 -7.11
N LYS A 310 26.03 -0.03 -6.74
CA LYS A 310 26.77 0.13 -5.49
C LYS A 310 26.30 1.38 -4.75
N VAL A 311 25.85 1.19 -3.51
CA VAL A 311 25.35 2.26 -2.65
C VAL A 311 26.20 2.33 -1.38
N ALA A 312 26.66 3.52 -1.00
CA ALA A 312 27.25 3.72 0.32
C ALA A 312 26.19 4.20 1.31
N VAL A 313 26.18 3.65 2.51
CA VAL A 313 25.32 4.09 3.62
C VAL A 313 26.23 4.61 4.73
N ILE A 314 26.04 5.87 5.13
CA ILE A 314 26.84 6.51 6.18
C ILE A 314 26.04 6.51 7.48
N GLY A 315 26.54 5.79 8.48
CA GLY A 315 25.87 5.55 9.76
C GLY A 315 25.14 4.19 9.77
N GLY A 316 25.52 3.32 10.71
CA GLY A 316 25.01 1.96 10.90
C GLY A 316 23.98 1.83 12.02
N GLY A 317 23.40 2.96 12.46
CA GLY A 317 22.32 2.98 13.45
C GLY A 317 21.01 2.35 12.96
N LEU A 318 19.91 2.63 13.67
CA LEU A 318 18.60 2.03 13.38
C LEU A 318 18.15 2.26 11.93
N MET A 319 18.27 3.49 11.42
CA MET A 319 17.88 3.84 10.06
C MET A 319 18.84 3.26 9.02
N GLY A 320 20.14 3.53 9.15
CA GLY A 320 21.14 3.08 8.18
C GLY A 320 21.22 1.55 8.03
N SER A 321 21.11 0.80 9.12
CA SER A 321 21.03 -0.67 9.05
C SER A 321 19.75 -1.17 8.36
N GLY A 322 18.62 -0.49 8.55
CA GLY A 322 17.38 -0.79 7.84
C GLY A 322 17.47 -0.47 6.34
N ILE A 323 18.10 0.64 5.98
CA ILE A 323 18.35 1.05 4.59
C ILE A 323 19.28 0.04 3.91
N ALA A 324 20.41 -0.28 4.54
CA ALA A 324 21.36 -1.28 4.05
C ALA A 324 20.69 -2.64 3.84
N THR A 325 19.88 -3.09 4.80
CA THR A 325 19.07 -4.32 4.67
C THR A 325 18.16 -4.28 3.44
N ALA A 326 17.43 -3.18 3.20
CA ALA A 326 16.51 -3.05 2.07
C ALA A 326 17.24 -3.13 0.70
N LEU A 327 18.42 -2.52 0.62
CA LEU A 327 19.27 -2.52 -0.57
C LEU A 327 19.83 -3.92 -0.88
N ILE A 328 20.46 -4.59 0.09
CA ILE A 328 21.06 -5.92 -0.15
C ILE A 328 20.02 -6.99 -0.46
N LEU A 329 18.82 -6.92 0.15
CA LEU A 329 17.70 -7.84 -0.17
C LEU A 329 17.24 -7.72 -1.63
N SER A 330 17.59 -6.61 -2.27
CA SER A 330 17.30 -6.30 -3.68
C SER A 330 18.53 -6.44 -4.57
N ASN A 331 19.57 -7.15 -4.08
CA ASN A 331 20.79 -7.47 -4.80
C ASN A 331 21.65 -6.23 -5.18
N ILE A 332 21.59 -5.17 -4.37
CA ILE A 332 22.45 -3.98 -4.50
C ILE A 332 23.62 -4.12 -3.53
N LYS A 333 24.85 -3.85 -4.00
CA LYS A 333 26.05 -3.87 -3.15
C LYS A 333 26.04 -2.67 -2.20
N VAL A 334 26.34 -2.90 -0.92
CA VAL A 334 26.34 -1.84 0.09
C VAL A 334 27.71 -1.68 0.74
N VAL A 335 28.20 -0.45 0.77
CA VAL A 335 29.35 -0.03 1.60
C VAL A 335 28.81 0.66 2.84
N LEU A 336 28.94 0.06 4.01
CA LEU A 336 28.55 0.66 5.28
C LEU A 336 29.74 1.40 5.89
N LYS A 337 29.65 2.74 5.96
CA LYS A 337 30.68 3.57 6.58
C LYS A 337 30.25 4.00 7.97
N GLU A 338 31.14 3.81 8.94
CA GLU A 338 30.96 4.26 10.32
C GLU A 338 32.16 5.08 10.80
N VAL A 339 32.01 5.74 11.95
CA VAL A 339 33.07 6.59 12.53
C VAL A 339 34.15 5.78 13.25
N ASN A 340 33.82 4.59 13.75
CA ASN A 340 34.77 3.69 14.42
C ASN A 340 34.33 2.22 14.28
N LEU A 341 35.24 1.32 14.66
CA LEU A 341 35.02 -0.12 14.53
C LEU A 341 33.85 -0.63 15.41
N GLU A 342 33.65 -0.06 16.59
CA GLU A 342 32.58 -0.47 17.50
C GLU A 342 31.19 -0.25 16.89
N TYR A 343 30.92 0.96 16.38
CA TYR A 343 29.66 1.27 15.71
C TYR A 343 29.51 0.50 14.40
N LEU A 344 30.59 0.29 13.66
CA LEU A 344 30.57 -0.53 12.45
C LEU A 344 30.12 -1.97 12.75
N MET A 345 30.73 -2.60 13.76
CA MET A 345 30.35 -3.96 14.19
C MET A 345 28.90 -4.03 14.67
N LYS A 346 28.43 -3.01 15.42
CA LYS A 346 27.02 -2.93 15.86
C LYS A 346 26.07 -2.85 14.67
N GLY A 347 26.37 -1.99 13.69
CA GLY A 347 25.56 -1.83 12.48
C GLY A 347 25.51 -3.11 11.63
N THR A 348 26.66 -3.74 11.39
CA THR A 348 26.75 -5.01 10.65
C THR A 348 25.94 -6.11 11.34
N LYS A 349 26.07 -6.27 12.66
CA LYS A 349 25.27 -7.25 13.43
C LYS A 349 23.77 -7.00 13.33
N MET A 350 23.35 -5.73 13.32
CA MET A 350 21.94 -5.38 13.17
C MET A 350 21.41 -5.72 11.77
N ILE A 351 22.19 -5.49 10.72
CA ILE A 351 21.86 -5.90 9.34
C ILE A 351 21.75 -7.44 9.26
N GLU A 352 22.73 -8.17 9.80
CA GLU A 352 22.70 -9.64 9.87
C GLU A 352 21.46 -10.15 10.59
N ALA A 353 21.12 -9.56 11.74
CA ALA A 353 19.93 -9.93 12.51
C ALA A 353 18.63 -9.72 11.71
N ASN A 354 18.53 -8.61 10.96
CA ASN A 354 17.37 -8.35 10.12
C ASN A 354 17.22 -9.41 9.01
N VAL A 355 18.31 -9.76 8.32
CA VAL A 355 18.30 -10.77 7.25
C VAL A 355 18.02 -12.17 7.82
N ARG A 356 18.70 -12.58 8.89
CA ARG A 356 18.47 -13.87 9.56
C ARG A 356 17.05 -13.97 10.13
N GLY A 357 16.47 -12.86 10.58
CA GLY A 357 15.07 -12.79 10.99
C GLY A 357 14.08 -13.17 9.88
N LEU A 358 14.41 -12.91 8.61
CA LEU A 358 13.60 -13.36 7.46
C LEU A 358 13.71 -14.87 7.23
N VAL A 359 14.87 -15.47 7.53
CA VAL A 359 15.07 -16.92 7.49
C VAL A 359 14.24 -17.60 8.55
N THR A 360 14.28 -17.10 9.80
CA THR A 360 13.46 -17.62 10.90
C THR A 360 11.96 -17.54 10.60
N LYS A 361 11.53 -16.52 9.84
CA LYS A 361 10.14 -16.34 9.39
C LYS A 361 9.79 -17.14 8.12
N GLY A 362 10.70 -17.97 7.59
CA GLY A 362 10.50 -18.76 6.36
C GLY A 362 10.41 -17.93 5.07
N LYS A 363 10.74 -16.64 5.10
CA LYS A 363 10.68 -15.74 3.93
C LYS A 363 11.94 -15.79 3.07
N LEU A 364 13.03 -16.37 3.58
CA LEU A 364 14.32 -16.48 2.90
C LEU A 364 14.98 -17.82 3.27
N THR A 365 15.70 -18.45 2.33
CA THR A 365 16.51 -19.63 2.63
C THR A 365 17.88 -19.21 3.19
N ARG A 366 18.57 -20.12 3.89
CA ARG A 366 19.91 -19.85 4.44
C ARG A 366 20.92 -19.47 3.35
N ASP A 367 21.01 -20.26 2.29
CA ASP A 367 21.94 -19.98 1.17
C ASP A 367 21.70 -18.62 0.51
N LYS A 368 20.42 -18.22 0.38
CA LYS A 368 20.07 -16.89 -0.14
C LYS A 368 20.46 -15.78 0.84
N ALA A 369 20.29 -16.00 2.14
CA ALA A 369 20.69 -15.05 3.17
C ALA A 369 22.19 -14.81 3.15
N ASP A 370 23.00 -15.87 3.11
CA ASP A 370 24.46 -15.75 3.09
C ASP A 370 24.95 -15.06 1.81
N LYS A 371 24.35 -15.37 0.66
CA LYS A 371 24.63 -14.67 -0.61
C LYS A 371 24.27 -13.18 -0.57
N ILE A 372 23.20 -12.80 0.13
CA ILE A 372 22.78 -11.41 0.25
C ILE A 372 23.70 -10.66 1.24
N LEU A 373 24.11 -11.30 2.33
CA LEU A 373 25.02 -10.71 3.31
C LEU A 373 26.41 -10.46 2.74
N SER A 374 26.88 -11.27 1.79
CA SER A 374 28.17 -11.03 1.12
C SER A 374 28.19 -9.78 0.25
N LEU A 375 27.05 -9.14 0.00
CA LEU A 375 26.94 -7.85 -0.69
C LEU A 375 27.25 -6.66 0.22
N LEU A 376 27.39 -6.87 1.54
CA LEU A 376 27.70 -5.85 2.53
C LEU A 376 29.22 -5.79 2.79
N LYS A 377 29.80 -4.59 2.72
CA LYS A 377 31.19 -4.32 3.11
C LYS A 377 31.24 -3.17 4.10
N GLY A 378 31.87 -3.38 5.26
CA GLY A 378 32.06 -2.34 6.26
C GLY A 378 33.38 -1.58 6.06
N VAL A 379 33.37 -0.25 6.25
CA VAL A 379 34.55 0.62 6.14
C VAL A 379 34.54 1.73 7.20
N LEU A 380 35.71 2.31 7.47
CA LEU A 380 35.87 3.45 8.38
C LEU A 380 36.18 4.76 7.64
N ASP A 381 36.75 4.67 6.43
CA ASP A 381 37.14 5.78 5.57
C ASP A 381 36.35 5.80 4.24
N TYR A 382 36.73 6.69 3.34
CA TYR A 382 36.09 6.88 2.04
C TYR A 382 36.79 6.15 0.87
N THR A 383 37.73 5.24 1.12
CA THR A 383 38.53 4.59 0.06
C THR A 383 37.67 3.80 -0.94
N GLU A 384 36.55 3.24 -0.49
CA GLU A 384 35.60 2.44 -1.29
C GLU A 384 34.54 3.28 -2.04
N PHE A 385 34.66 4.61 -2.06
CA PHE A 385 33.63 5.53 -2.61
C PHE A 385 33.86 5.91 -4.09
N LYS A 386 35.01 5.56 -4.67
CA LYS A 386 35.42 5.99 -6.04
C LYS A 386 34.52 5.45 -7.17
N ASP A 387 33.82 4.35 -6.93
CA ASP A 387 32.93 3.63 -7.86
C ASP A 387 31.49 3.51 -7.31
N VAL A 388 31.14 4.32 -6.31
CA VAL A 388 29.78 4.34 -5.75
C VAL A 388 28.85 5.14 -6.65
N ASP A 389 27.65 4.61 -6.89
CA ASP A 389 26.63 5.24 -7.74
C ASP A 389 25.72 6.18 -6.92
N MET A 390 25.57 5.91 -5.62
CA MET A 390 24.73 6.68 -4.71
C MET A 390 25.23 6.57 -3.26
N VAL A 391 25.22 7.68 -2.53
CA VAL A 391 25.43 7.72 -1.08
C VAL A 391 24.10 8.02 -0.39
N ILE A 392 23.81 7.36 0.73
CA ILE A 392 22.71 7.68 1.65
C ILE A 392 23.28 7.99 3.03
N GLU A 393 23.22 9.25 3.43
CA GLU A 393 23.60 9.71 4.76
C GLU A 393 22.47 9.47 5.76
N ALA A 394 22.74 8.72 6.83
CA ALA A 394 21.80 8.33 7.88
C ALA A 394 22.40 8.50 9.30
N VAL A 395 23.10 9.61 9.52
CA VAL A 395 23.66 10.02 10.81
C VAL A 395 22.69 10.93 11.59
N ILE A 396 23.09 11.28 12.81
CA ILE A 396 22.31 12.12 13.72
C ILE A 396 21.95 13.49 13.11
N GLU A 397 20.82 14.05 13.55
CA GLU A 397 20.28 15.34 13.09
C GLU A 397 21.08 16.54 13.63
N LYS A 398 22.30 16.72 13.10
CA LYS A 398 23.16 17.88 13.37
C LYS A 398 23.64 18.50 12.07
N ILE A 399 23.23 19.74 11.79
CA ILE A 399 23.57 20.46 10.55
C ILE A 399 25.09 20.50 10.29
N PRO A 400 25.96 20.92 11.24
CA PRO A 400 27.39 21.02 10.96
C PRO A 400 28.02 19.67 10.59
N LEU A 401 27.57 18.58 11.21
CA LEU A 401 28.05 17.24 10.91
C LEU A 401 27.64 16.81 9.49
N LYS A 402 26.37 17.02 9.12
CA LYS A 402 25.88 16.68 7.77
C LYS A 402 26.59 17.50 6.69
N GLN A 403 26.80 18.79 6.91
CA GLN A 403 27.57 19.63 5.98
C GLN A 403 29.01 19.12 5.76
N THR A 404 29.70 18.73 6.85
CA THR A 404 31.03 18.12 6.74
C THR A 404 31.00 16.84 5.93
N ILE A 405 30.06 15.92 6.23
CA ILE A 405 29.91 14.67 5.49
C ILE A 405 29.64 14.94 4.00
N PHE A 406 28.74 15.87 3.67
CA PHE A 406 28.40 16.20 2.29
C PHE A 406 29.60 16.81 1.52
N SER A 407 30.43 17.60 2.19
CA SER A 407 31.68 18.14 1.62
C SER A 407 32.73 17.05 1.38
N GLU A 408 32.79 16.04 2.25
CA GLU A 408 33.72 14.92 2.12
C GLU A 408 33.30 13.95 1.00
N ILE A 409 32.01 13.58 0.93
CA ILE A 409 31.50 12.69 -0.12
C ILE A 409 31.52 13.35 -1.49
N GLU A 410 31.35 14.68 -1.59
CA GLU A 410 31.49 15.39 -2.86
C GLU A 410 32.88 15.15 -3.48
N LYS A 411 33.93 15.17 -2.65
CA LYS A 411 35.33 14.96 -3.07
C LYS A 411 35.66 13.49 -3.31
N ALA A 412 35.10 12.58 -2.52
CA ALA A 412 35.44 11.15 -2.58
C ALA A 412 34.68 10.38 -3.67
N CYS A 413 33.47 10.84 -4.03
CA CYS A 413 32.62 10.18 -5.01
C CYS A 413 32.83 10.71 -6.43
N PRO A 414 32.58 9.88 -7.46
CA PRO A 414 32.58 10.34 -8.84
C PRO A 414 31.46 11.36 -9.09
N SER A 415 31.60 12.18 -10.14
CA SER A 415 30.66 13.27 -10.45
C SER A 415 29.23 12.79 -10.72
N HIS A 416 29.06 11.54 -11.20
CA HIS A 416 27.73 10.96 -11.45
C HIS A 416 27.02 10.48 -10.18
N CYS A 417 27.73 10.33 -9.06
CA CYS A 417 27.19 9.75 -7.83
C CYS A 417 26.10 10.65 -7.21
N ILE A 418 24.96 10.06 -6.87
CA ILE A 418 23.87 10.74 -6.16
C ILE A 418 24.26 10.93 -4.69
N LEU A 419 24.02 12.10 -4.12
CA LEU A 419 24.31 12.43 -2.72
C LEU A 419 22.99 12.60 -1.96
N ALA A 420 22.52 11.53 -1.31
CA ALA A 420 21.24 11.54 -0.62
C ALA A 420 21.36 11.70 0.89
N SER A 421 20.46 12.46 1.52
CA SER A 421 20.28 12.50 2.98
C SER A 421 18.98 11.83 3.39
N ASN A 422 19.01 11.03 4.46
CA ASN A 422 17.84 10.49 5.15
C ASN A 422 17.35 11.40 6.29
N THR A 423 17.74 12.68 6.32
CA THR A 423 17.20 13.63 7.32
C THR A 423 15.67 13.62 7.30
N SER A 424 15.05 13.89 8.45
CA SER A 424 13.60 13.92 8.62
C SER A 424 13.03 15.33 8.76
N THR A 425 13.86 16.32 9.06
CA THR A 425 13.43 17.70 9.36
C THR A 425 14.41 18.80 8.97
N ILE A 426 15.67 18.48 8.62
CA ILE A 426 16.65 19.49 8.20
C ILE A 426 16.44 19.83 6.73
N ASP A 427 16.46 21.14 6.45
CA ASP A 427 16.44 21.70 5.11
C ASP A 427 17.66 21.23 4.27
N LEU A 428 17.41 20.65 3.09
CA LEU A 428 18.47 20.20 2.19
C LEU A 428 19.39 21.32 1.67
N HIS A 429 18.93 22.57 1.64
CA HIS A 429 19.79 23.72 1.34
C HIS A 429 20.90 23.87 2.39
N LEU A 430 20.57 23.69 3.66
CA LEU A 430 21.54 23.73 4.75
C LEU A 430 22.50 22.54 4.69
N VAL A 431 22.01 21.35 4.31
CA VAL A 431 22.85 20.16 4.12
C VAL A 431 23.86 20.38 3.00
N GLY A 432 23.41 20.93 1.88
CA GLY A 432 24.22 21.17 0.70
C GLY A 432 25.10 22.42 0.77
N GLU A 433 24.88 23.37 1.68
CA GLU A 433 25.48 24.73 1.66
C GLU A 433 26.99 24.79 1.36
N LYS A 434 27.76 23.80 1.82
CA LYS A 434 29.23 23.73 1.63
C LYS A 434 29.68 22.92 0.42
N THR A 435 28.79 22.63 -0.52
CA THR A 435 29.07 21.85 -1.73
C THR A 435 28.78 22.64 -3.00
N THR A 436 29.44 22.26 -4.10
CA THR A 436 29.20 22.82 -5.44
C THR A 436 28.21 22.00 -6.27
N SER A 437 27.96 20.74 -5.88
CA SER A 437 27.16 19.77 -6.62
C SER A 437 25.69 19.69 -6.17
N GLN A 438 25.01 20.84 -6.05
CA GLN A 438 23.61 20.87 -5.56
C GLN A 438 22.64 20.08 -6.45
N ASP A 439 22.96 19.95 -7.73
CA ASP A 439 22.17 19.24 -8.75
C ASP A 439 22.07 17.73 -8.51
N ARG A 440 22.98 17.16 -7.72
CA ARG A 440 22.99 15.75 -7.31
C ARG A 440 22.66 15.51 -5.85
N ILE A 441 22.26 16.54 -5.10
CA ILE A 441 21.77 16.43 -3.73
C ILE A 441 20.24 16.18 -3.73
N ILE A 442 19.82 15.19 -2.95
CA ILE A 442 18.41 14.79 -2.83
C ILE A 442 18.10 14.24 -1.43
N GLY A 443 16.85 14.30 -0.99
CA GLY A 443 16.43 13.57 0.20
C GLY A 443 15.95 12.17 -0.17
N ALA A 444 16.46 11.15 0.51
CA ALA A 444 15.96 9.78 0.49
C ALA A 444 15.42 9.46 1.87
N HIS A 445 14.25 10.02 2.21
CA HIS A 445 13.68 9.92 3.55
C HIS A 445 12.90 8.61 3.70
N PHE A 446 13.54 7.65 4.39
CA PHE A 446 12.96 6.37 4.79
C PHE A 446 12.21 6.49 6.12
N PHE A 447 11.25 5.60 6.33
CA PHE A 447 10.46 5.53 7.56
C PHE A 447 10.89 4.33 8.40
N SER A 448 11.03 4.52 9.72
CA SER A 448 11.48 3.45 10.62
C SER A 448 10.37 2.42 10.90
N PRO A 449 10.65 1.10 10.87
CA PRO A 449 11.90 0.47 10.43
C PRO A 449 12.05 0.47 8.90
N ALA A 450 13.19 0.95 8.39
CA ALA A 450 13.38 1.24 6.95
C ALA A 450 13.29 0.02 6.02
N HIS A 451 13.53 -1.20 6.48
CA HIS A 451 13.37 -2.43 5.69
C HIS A 451 11.93 -2.95 5.68
N VAL A 452 11.05 -2.40 6.53
CA VAL A 452 9.65 -2.81 6.67
C VAL A 452 8.71 -1.77 6.06
N MET A 453 8.89 -0.49 6.41
CA MET A 453 7.97 0.57 6.01
C MET A 453 8.01 0.79 4.50
N PRO A 454 6.85 0.85 3.80
CA PRO A 454 6.81 0.86 2.35
C PRO A 454 7.15 2.23 1.72
N LEU A 455 6.92 3.34 2.40
CA LEU A 455 7.14 4.67 1.84
C LEU A 455 8.63 5.03 1.71
N LEU A 456 8.97 5.71 0.62
CA LEU A 456 10.20 6.48 0.45
C LEU A 456 9.82 7.89 -0.01
N GLU A 457 10.03 8.89 0.83
CA GLU A 457 9.89 10.30 0.42
C GLU A 457 11.16 10.73 -0.31
N ILE A 458 10.98 11.19 -1.55
CA ILE A 458 12.03 11.71 -2.41
C ILE A 458 11.94 13.22 -2.37
N VAL A 459 12.76 13.83 -1.51
CA VAL A 459 12.72 15.27 -1.26
C VAL A 459 13.61 15.98 -2.28
N ARG A 460 13.03 16.86 -3.09
CA ARG A 460 13.77 17.65 -4.08
C ARG A 460 13.88 19.11 -3.67
N THR A 461 14.99 19.72 -4.04
CA THR A 461 15.14 21.18 -4.12
C THR A 461 14.89 21.64 -5.56
N GLU A 462 14.83 22.94 -5.78
CA GLU A 462 14.82 23.55 -7.12
C GLU A 462 16.08 23.26 -7.93
N LYS A 463 17.21 22.95 -7.26
CA LYS A 463 18.48 22.64 -7.91
C LYS A 463 18.61 21.16 -8.25
N THR A 464 17.93 20.26 -7.53
CA THR A 464 18.01 18.82 -7.73
C THR A 464 17.63 18.46 -9.17
N SER A 465 18.55 17.80 -9.89
CA SER A 465 18.34 17.48 -11.30
C SER A 465 17.22 16.44 -11.50
N PRO A 466 16.42 16.56 -12.58
CA PRO A 466 15.40 15.56 -12.93
C PRO A 466 15.93 14.13 -13.04
N GLN A 467 17.16 13.95 -13.52
CA GLN A 467 17.80 12.64 -13.63
C GLN A 467 17.97 11.97 -12.25
N VAL A 468 18.42 12.72 -11.24
CA VAL A 468 18.62 12.20 -9.88
C VAL A 468 17.30 11.81 -9.23
N ILE A 469 16.23 12.59 -9.46
CA ILE A 469 14.88 12.26 -9.01
C ILE A 469 14.42 10.93 -9.65
N LEU A 470 14.55 10.80 -10.98
CA LEU A 470 14.15 9.58 -11.70
C LEU A 470 14.92 8.34 -11.23
N ASP A 471 16.22 8.48 -10.99
CA ASP A 471 17.07 7.38 -10.53
C ASP A 471 16.66 6.93 -9.13
N LEU A 472 16.44 7.87 -8.20
CA LEU A 472 16.01 7.52 -6.85
C LEU A 472 14.59 6.93 -6.84
N MET A 473 13.68 7.41 -7.69
CA MET A 473 12.37 6.78 -7.90
C MET A 473 12.53 5.32 -8.39
N THR A 474 13.50 5.07 -9.26
CA THR A 474 13.80 3.74 -9.79
C THR A 474 14.40 2.84 -8.72
N VAL A 475 15.36 3.34 -7.92
CA VAL A 475 15.89 2.64 -6.76
C VAL A 475 14.76 2.27 -5.82
N GLY A 476 13.89 3.22 -5.45
CA GLY A 476 12.71 2.99 -4.61
C GLY A 476 11.87 1.81 -5.10
N LYS A 477 11.54 1.76 -6.39
CA LYS A 477 10.82 0.62 -6.99
C LYS A 477 11.58 -0.70 -6.89
N VAL A 478 12.89 -0.70 -7.20
CA VAL A 478 13.75 -1.88 -7.14
C VAL A 478 13.78 -2.46 -5.72
N ILE A 479 13.88 -1.59 -4.70
CA ILE A 479 13.85 -1.99 -3.29
C ILE A 479 12.44 -2.16 -2.72
N LYS A 480 11.43 -2.27 -3.59
CA LYS A 480 10.01 -2.51 -3.25
C LYS A 480 9.42 -1.46 -2.29
N LYS A 481 9.90 -0.22 -2.40
CA LYS A 481 9.31 0.96 -1.78
C LYS A 481 8.32 1.63 -2.74
N VAL A 482 7.47 2.46 -2.17
CA VAL A 482 6.58 3.37 -2.87
C VAL A 482 7.23 4.75 -2.86
N PRO A 483 7.86 5.19 -3.97
CA PRO A 483 8.44 6.52 -4.04
C PRO A 483 7.34 7.59 -4.16
N VAL A 484 7.47 8.65 -3.38
CA VAL A 484 6.64 9.87 -3.49
C VAL A 484 7.58 11.07 -3.55
N VAL A 485 7.52 11.86 -4.63
CA VAL A 485 8.34 13.06 -4.78
C VAL A 485 7.69 14.24 -4.07
N VAL A 486 8.46 14.89 -3.20
CA VAL A 486 8.00 15.99 -2.35
C VAL A 486 8.99 17.15 -2.39
N GLY A 487 8.51 18.36 -2.12
CA GLY A 487 9.31 19.57 -1.98
C GLY A 487 10.06 19.59 -0.65
N ASN A 488 11.19 20.30 -0.65
CA ASN A 488 11.99 20.54 0.54
C ASN A 488 11.30 21.55 1.47
N CYS A 489 10.94 21.10 2.68
CA CYS A 489 10.46 21.94 3.77
C CYS A 489 10.64 21.21 5.11
N THR A 490 10.51 21.92 6.23
CA THR A 490 10.56 21.30 7.58
C THR A 490 9.52 20.19 7.70
N GLY A 491 9.97 18.94 7.84
CA GLY A 491 9.11 17.75 7.97
C GLY A 491 8.51 17.22 6.65
N PHE A 492 8.89 17.78 5.50
CA PHE A 492 8.47 17.35 4.16
C PHE A 492 6.95 17.22 4.01
N ALA A 493 6.43 16.12 3.44
CA ALA A 493 4.99 15.94 3.30
C ALA A 493 4.39 15.21 4.52
N VAL A 494 4.92 14.04 4.89
CA VAL A 494 4.31 13.21 5.95
C VAL A 494 4.48 13.80 7.34
N ASN A 495 5.71 14.03 7.79
CA ASN A 495 5.95 14.49 9.17
C ASN A 495 5.31 15.86 9.41
N ARG A 496 5.37 16.74 8.40
CA ARG A 496 4.68 18.03 8.44
C ARG A 496 3.17 17.86 8.52
N THR A 497 2.55 17.09 7.63
CA THR A 497 1.09 16.89 7.66
C THR A 497 0.61 16.35 9.00
N PHE A 498 1.39 15.44 9.61
CA PHE A 498 1.00 14.74 10.83
C PHE A 498 1.53 15.34 12.13
N PHE A 499 2.34 16.42 12.13
CA PHE A 499 2.76 17.03 13.42
C PHE A 499 1.57 17.49 14.29
N PRO A 500 0.41 17.95 13.74
CA PRO A 500 -0.74 18.30 14.56
C PRO A 500 -1.43 17.10 15.21
N TYR A 501 -1.18 15.87 14.74
CA TYR A 501 -1.85 14.65 15.23
C TYR A 501 -1.66 14.44 16.73
N SER A 502 -0.42 14.51 17.21
CA SER A 502 -0.11 14.42 18.64
C SER A 502 -0.61 15.65 19.40
N GLN A 503 -0.52 16.84 18.79
CA GLN A 503 -0.93 18.09 19.43
C GLN A 503 -2.45 18.15 19.67
N GLY A 504 -3.27 17.69 18.71
CA GLY A 504 -4.71 17.56 18.88
C GLY A 504 -5.08 16.54 19.95
N SER A 505 -4.35 15.44 20.05
CA SER A 505 -4.55 14.46 21.14
C SER A 505 -4.19 15.04 22.52
N HIS A 506 -3.13 15.83 22.63
CA HIS A 506 -2.76 16.53 23.87
C HIS A 506 -3.82 17.55 24.24
N MET A 507 -4.32 18.34 23.28
CA MET A 507 -5.42 19.29 23.48
C MET A 507 -6.63 18.60 24.13
N LEU A 508 -7.07 17.46 23.60
CA LEU A 508 -8.18 16.68 24.18
C LEU A 508 -7.91 16.23 25.62
N VAL A 509 -6.70 15.77 25.93
CA VAL A 509 -6.32 15.38 27.30
C VAL A 509 -6.38 16.57 28.24
N HIS A 510 -5.91 17.73 27.78
CA HIS A 510 -5.97 18.98 28.54
C HIS A 510 -7.39 19.49 28.74
N LEU A 511 -8.31 19.17 27.81
CA LEU A 511 -9.74 19.43 27.94
C LEU A 511 -10.49 18.37 28.78
N GLY A 512 -9.77 17.45 29.42
CA GLY A 512 -10.32 16.48 30.36
C GLY A 512 -10.75 15.14 29.75
N VAL A 513 -10.45 14.89 28.47
CA VAL A 513 -10.75 13.59 27.83
C VAL A 513 -9.73 12.54 28.27
N ASP A 514 -10.22 11.32 28.54
CA ASP A 514 -9.38 10.18 28.90
C ASP A 514 -8.46 9.76 27.73
N LEU A 515 -7.15 9.68 27.98
CA LEU A 515 -6.17 9.37 26.93
C LEU A 515 -6.30 7.94 26.41
N PHE A 516 -6.70 6.99 27.28
CA PHE A 516 -6.86 5.59 26.88
C PHE A 516 -8.07 5.42 25.96
N ARG A 517 -9.13 6.21 26.19
CA ARG A 517 -10.27 6.36 25.26
C ARG A 517 -9.81 6.96 23.93
N ILE A 518 -9.00 8.02 23.93
CA ILE A 518 -8.48 8.61 22.68
C ILE A 518 -7.73 7.55 21.87
N ASP A 519 -6.78 6.84 22.48
CA ASP A 519 -6.01 5.79 21.81
C ASP A 519 -6.91 4.68 21.26
N ARG A 520 -7.90 4.22 22.04
CA ARG A 520 -8.87 3.20 21.60
C ARG A 520 -9.72 3.68 20.42
N VAL A 521 -10.21 4.91 20.46
CA VAL A 521 -11.05 5.50 19.40
C VAL A 521 -10.26 5.65 18.10
N ILE A 522 -9.03 6.15 18.18
CA ILE A 522 -8.15 6.31 17.02
C ILE A 522 -7.74 4.95 16.43
N LYS A 523 -7.49 3.95 17.29
CA LYS A 523 -7.27 2.57 16.82
C LYS A 523 -8.50 1.98 16.15
N LYS A 524 -9.70 2.19 16.71
CA LYS A 524 -10.98 1.78 16.12
C LYS A 524 -11.24 2.45 14.77
N PHE A 525 -10.86 3.72 14.63
CA PHE A 525 -10.94 4.45 13.36
C PHE A 525 -10.13 3.77 12.24
N GLY A 526 -8.96 3.22 12.59
CA GLY A 526 -8.16 2.39 11.68
C GLY A 526 -6.65 2.54 11.78
N LEU A 527 -6.13 3.47 12.59
CA LEU A 527 -4.68 3.64 12.78
C LEU A 527 -4.13 2.47 13.64
N PRO A 528 -2.91 1.97 13.36
CA PRO A 528 -2.38 0.80 14.06
C PRO A 528 -2.11 1.06 15.55
N LEU A 529 -1.75 2.29 15.89
CA LEU A 529 -1.46 2.75 17.25
C LEU A 529 -2.21 4.06 17.51
N GLY A 530 -2.71 4.22 18.73
CA GLY A 530 -3.19 5.51 19.18
C GLY A 530 -2.04 6.51 19.37
N PRO A 531 -2.34 7.82 19.41
CA PRO A 531 -1.31 8.86 19.53
C PRO A 531 -0.39 8.72 20.75
N PHE A 532 -0.87 8.21 21.88
CA PHE A 532 -0.06 8.08 23.10
C PHE A 532 0.84 6.83 23.07
N GLN A 533 0.32 5.68 22.63
CA GLN A 533 1.15 4.50 22.34
C GLN A 533 2.22 4.77 21.28
N LEU A 534 1.91 5.58 20.26
CA LEU A 534 2.89 5.98 19.26
C LEU A 534 4.03 6.80 19.88
N GLN A 535 3.73 7.74 20.78
CA GLN A 535 4.73 8.54 21.50
C GLN A 535 5.62 7.67 22.40
N ASP A 536 5.02 6.73 23.14
CA ASP A 536 5.77 5.75 23.95
C ASP A 536 6.74 4.91 23.10
N LEU A 537 6.32 4.51 21.90
CA LEU A 537 7.12 3.68 21.00
C LEU A 537 8.24 4.48 20.30
N ALA A 538 7.93 5.69 19.85
CA ALA A 538 8.90 6.56 19.16
C ALA A 538 9.99 7.08 20.11
N GLY A 539 9.62 7.31 21.38
CA GLY A 539 10.51 7.82 22.42
C GLY A 539 10.40 9.35 22.59
N TYR A 540 10.30 9.78 23.85
CA TYR A 540 10.00 11.16 24.20
C TYR A 540 11.08 12.17 23.80
N GLY A 541 12.36 11.77 23.80
CA GLY A 541 13.45 12.65 23.34
C GLY A 541 13.31 13.05 21.87
N VAL A 542 12.90 12.10 21.01
CA VAL A 542 12.63 12.36 19.59
C VAL A 542 11.44 13.30 19.44
N PHE A 543 10.38 13.05 20.21
CA PHE A 543 9.18 13.89 20.21
C PHE A 543 9.50 15.34 20.61
N MET A 544 10.25 15.56 21.68
CA MET A 544 10.61 16.90 22.14
C MET A 544 11.48 17.65 21.12
N ALA A 545 12.45 16.97 20.52
CA ALA A 545 13.30 17.56 19.49
C ALA A 545 12.49 17.97 18.25
N THR A 546 11.62 17.09 17.76
CA THR A 546 10.77 17.37 16.58
C THR A 546 9.70 18.43 16.87
N ALA A 547 9.08 18.40 18.06
CA ALA A 547 8.11 19.41 18.47
C ALA A 547 8.72 20.81 18.54
N LYS A 548 9.99 20.93 18.95
CA LYS A 548 10.71 22.21 18.92
C LYS A 548 10.88 22.70 17.48
N GLN A 549 11.32 21.83 16.55
CA GLN A 549 11.52 22.21 15.15
C GLN A 549 10.21 22.69 14.49
N PHE A 550 9.09 22.01 14.73
CA PHE A 550 7.80 22.45 14.19
C PHE A 550 7.28 23.73 14.84
N ARG A 551 7.56 23.96 16.13
CA ARG A 551 7.23 25.22 16.80
C ARG A 551 8.03 26.39 16.23
N ASP A 552 9.31 26.20 16.01
CA ASP A 552 10.19 27.22 15.44
C ASP A 552 9.80 27.52 13.98
N ALA A 553 9.39 26.51 13.21
CA ALA A 553 8.96 26.65 11.81
C ALA A 553 7.53 27.18 11.64
N PHE A 554 6.59 26.80 12.51
CA PHE A 554 5.15 27.08 12.36
C PHE A 554 4.51 27.61 13.67
N PRO A 555 5.05 28.68 14.29
CA PRO A 555 4.66 29.11 15.63
C PRO A 555 3.19 29.51 15.77
N ASP A 556 2.55 29.95 14.67
CA ASP A 556 1.16 30.40 14.63
C ASP A 556 0.13 29.28 14.80
N ARG A 557 0.54 28.03 14.59
CA ARG A 557 -0.37 26.87 14.46
C ARG A 557 0.11 25.63 15.21
N THR A 558 0.88 25.80 16.28
CA THR A 558 1.25 24.71 17.19
C THR A 558 0.53 24.79 18.53
N PHE A 559 0.29 23.65 19.16
CA PHE A 559 -0.14 23.56 20.55
C PHE A 559 0.97 22.96 21.41
N GLN A 560 1.25 23.59 22.55
CA GLN A 560 2.30 23.17 23.47
C GLN A 560 1.70 22.49 24.70
N SER A 561 2.31 21.38 25.10
CA SER A 561 1.84 20.55 26.20
C SER A 561 2.99 20.27 27.17
N PRO A 562 2.84 20.53 28.48
CA PRO A 562 3.85 20.17 29.48
C PRO A 562 3.90 18.66 29.77
N LEU A 563 2.99 17.87 29.19
CA LEU A 563 2.76 16.47 29.53
C LEU A 563 4.02 15.60 29.39
N ILE A 564 4.73 15.71 28.28
CA ILE A 564 5.92 14.89 28.01
C ILE A 564 7.05 15.23 28.99
N ASP A 565 7.28 16.51 29.26
CA ASP A 565 8.28 16.95 30.23
C ASP A 565 7.99 16.42 31.63
N LEU A 566 6.72 16.45 32.05
CA LEU A 566 6.30 15.90 33.33
C LEU A 566 6.43 14.38 33.38
N LEU A 567 6.17 13.66 32.28
CA LEU A 567 6.38 12.22 32.20
C LEU A 567 7.85 11.86 32.40
N ILE A 568 8.76 12.54 31.70
CA ILE A 568 10.20 12.35 31.86
C ILE A 568 10.62 12.62 33.30
N LYS A 569 10.17 13.74 33.90
CA LYS A 569 10.44 14.08 35.32
C LYS A 569 9.90 13.04 36.30
N SER A 570 8.80 12.36 35.95
CA SER A 570 8.23 11.26 36.75
C SER A 570 8.92 9.91 36.54
N GLY A 571 10.04 9.86 35.79
CA GLY A 571 10.79 8.63 35.50
C GLY A 571 10.19 7.78 34.38
N ARG A 572 9.32 8.34 33.53
CA ARG A 572 8.67 7.64 32.41
C ARG A 572 9.34 8.01 31.10
N ASN A 573 9.78 7.02 30.33
CA ASN A 573 10.43 7.23 29.03
C ASN A 573 9.91 6.26 27.95
N GLY A 574 8.61 5.95 28.03
CA GLY A 574 7.93 5.11 27.05
C GLY A 574 8.46 3.67 27.06
N LYS A 575 8.55 3.09 25.86
CA LYS A 575 9.03 1.72 25.68
C LYS A 575 10.51 1.55 26.05
N ASN A 576 11.30 2.63 26.02
CA ASN A 576 12.75 2.57 26.26
C ASN A 576 13.10 2.05 27.66
N ASN A 577 12.32 2.40 28.67
CA ASN A 577 12.48 1.91 30.04
C ASN A 577 11.28 1.08 30.53
N GLY A 578 10.42 0.64 29.59
CA GLY A 578 9.25 -0.17 29.89
C GLY A 578 8.06 0.58 30.50
N LYS A 579 8.13 1.90 30.68
CA LYS A 579 7.13 2.68 31.41
C LYS A 579 6.91 4.07 30.78
N GLY A 580 5.72 4.29 30.24
CA GLY A 580 5.28 5.54 29.62
C GLY A 580 3.87 5.92 30.04
N TYR A 581 3.01 6.22 29.06
CA TYR A 581 1.55 6.21 29.27
C TYR A 581 1.04 4.79 29.57
N TYR A 582 1.73 3.79 29.02
CA TYR A 582 1.48 2.37 29.21
C TYR A 582 2.68 1.68 29.89
N ILE A 583 2.44 0.49 30.45
CA ILE A 583 3.50 -0.46 30.82
C ILE A 583 3.81 -1.38 29.65
N TYR A 584 5.11 -1.54 29.37
CA TYR A 584 5.63 -2.42 28.32
C TYR A 584 6.45 -3.55 28.94
N GLU A 585 5.86 -4.74 28.95
CA GLU A 585 6.53 -5.98 29.33
C GLU A 585 6.94 -6.75 28.07
N ARG A 586 8.11 -7.39 28.11
CA ARG A 586 8.62 -8.14 26.96
C ARG A 586 7.66 -9.28 26.60
N GLY A 587 7.16 -9.27 25.36
CA GLY A 587 6.27 -10.30 24.82
C GLY A 587 4.77 -10.07 25.10
N ASN A 588 4.42 -9.05 25.89
CA ASN A 588 3.03 -8.74 26.22
C ASN A 588 2.52 -7.51 25.45
N GLN A 589 1.20 -7.42 25.32
CA GLN A 589 0.55 -6.20 24.82
C GLN A 589 0.69 -5.07 25.86
N PRO A 590 0.83 -3.80 25.42
CA PRO A 590 0.93 -2.67 26.32
C PRO A 590 -0.35 -2.54 27.17
N LYS A 591 -0.17 -2.33 28.48
CA LYS A 591 -1.27 -2.20 29.45
C LYS A 591 -1.40 -0.76 29.94
N PRO A 592 -2.62 -0.18 30.02
CA PRO A 592 -2.83 1.14 30.62
C PRO A 592 -2.21 1.24 32.02
N ASP A 593 -1.45 2.30 32.29
CA ASP A 593 -0.86 2.56 33.61
C ASP A 593 -1.61 3.70 34.32
N LEU A 594 -2.54 3.38 35.23
CA LEU A 594 -3.31 4.40 35.94
C LEU A 594 -2.46 5.28 36.86
N THR A 595 -1.23 4.89 37.19
CA THR A 595 -0.31 5.73 37.99
C THR A 595 0.22 6.93 37.20
N VAL A 596 -0.13 7.06 35.91
CA VAL A 596 0.13 8.25 35.08
C VAL A 596 -0.89 9.38 35.32
N LEU A 597 -2.05 9.08 35.92
CA LEU A 597 -3.15 10.05 36.10
C LEU A 597 -2.74 11.31 36.89
N PRO A 598 -1.96 11.24 37.99
CA PRO A 598 -1.51 12.45 38.69
C PRO A 598 -0.63 13.36 37.81
N VAL A 599 0.17 12.78 36.92
CA VAL A 599 1.02 13.52 35.97
C VAL A 599 0.14 14.25 34.94
N ILE A 600 -0.93 13.61 34.49
CA ILE A 600 -1.90 14.21 33.57
C ILE A 600 -2.65 15.36 34.24
N GLU A 601 -3.04 15.20 35.49
CA GLU A 601 -3.77 16.25 36.22
C GLU A 601 -2.89 17.47 36.46
N GLU A 602 -1.62 17.27 36.83
CA GLU A 602 -0.66 18.38 36.92
C GLU A 602 -0.43 19.04 35.55
N SER A 603 -0.34 18.25 34.48
CA SER A 603 -0.23 18.75 33.11
C SER A 603 -1.43 19.63 32.72
N ARG A 604 -2.66 19.21 33.06
CA ARG A 604 -3.89 19.98 32.83
C ARG A 604 -3.87 21.31 33.58
N ARG A 605 -3.47 21.26 34.86
CA ARG A 605 -3.37 22.46 35.73
C ARG A 605 -2.39 23.48 35.16
N LEU A 606 -1.26 23.04 34.60
CA LEU A 606 -0.26 23.93 34.00
C LEU A 606 -0.66 24.48 32.64
N ALA A 607 -1.44 23.73 31.84
CA ALA A 607 -1.91 24.20 30.54
C ALA A 607 -3.06 25.23 30.66
N ASP A 608 -3.93 25.08 31.67
CA ASP A 608 -5.00 26.01 32.04
C ASP A 608 -5.94 26.43 30.87
N ILE A 609 -6.33 25.46 30.04
CA ILE A 609 -7.21 25.70 28.87
C ILE A 609 -8.69 25.27 29.08
N MET A 610 -9.01 24.62 30.20
CA MET A 610 -10.38 24.18 30.49
C MET A 610 -11.24 25.34 30.99
N GLN A 611 -12.20 25.77 30.17
CA GLN A 611 -13.18 26.78 30.57
C GLN A 611 -13.96 26.32 31.81
N GLY A 612 -13.89 27.11 32.89
CA GLY A 612 -14.59 26.81 34.15
C GLY A 612 -14.12 25.52 34.86
N ARG A 613 -12.93 24.98 34.52
CA ARG A 613 -12.36 23.75 35.10
C ARG A 613 -13.25 22.50 34.98
N LYS A 614 -14.12 22.44 33.98
CA LYS A 614 -14.96 21.26 33.71
C LYS A 614 -14.45 20.51 32.48
N PRO A 615 -14.31 19.17 32.55
CA PRO A 615 -14.04 18.35 31.37
C PRO A 615 -15.10 18.54 30.29
N ILE A 616 -14.67 18.52 29.03
CA ILE A 616 -15.60 18.57 27.90
C ILE A 616 -16.31 17.23 27.70
N THR A 617 -17.56 17.27 27.23
CA THR A 617 -18.28 16.09 26.76
C THR A 617 -18.14 16.01 25.25
N VAL A 618 -17.53 14.93 24.76
CA VAL A 618 -17.35 14.67 23.32
C VAL A 618 -17.71 13.24 22.96
N THR A 619 -18.27 13.08 21.77
CA THR A 619 -18.51 11.79 21.12
C THR A 619 -17.20 11.16 20.63
N ASP A 620 -17.21 9.85 20.34
CA ASP A 620 -16.05 9.19 19.74
C ASP A 620 -15.72 9.77 18.34
N GLN A 621 -16.74 10.20 17.59
CA GLN A 621 -16.54 10.86 16.30
C GLN A 621 -15.85 12.23 16.47
N GLU A 622 -16.29 13.05 17.42
CA GLU A 622 -15.63 14.33 17.70
C GLU A 622 -14.18 14.14 18.18
N ILE A 623 -13.86 13.07 18.91
CA ILE A 623 -12.46 12.74 19.24
C ILE A 623 -11.63 12.51 17.97
N VAL A 624 -12.15 11.73 17.01
CA VAL A 624 -11.46 11.51 15.71
C VAL A 624 -11.26 12.83 14.98
N GLU A 625 -12.29 13.66 14.91
CA GLU A 625 -12.26 14.94 14.18
C GLU A 625 -11.33 15.96 14.84
N MET A 626 -11.36 16.11 16.17
CA MET A 626 -10.47 17.02 16.89
C MET A 626 -8.99 16.61 16.77
N VAL A 627 -8.70 15.32 16.56
CA VAL A 627 -7.35 14.82 16.30
C VAL A 627 -6.94 14.97 14.84
N LEU A 628 -7.83 14.63 13.89
CA LEU A 628 -7.48 14.52 12.47
C LEU A 628 -7.80 15.76 11.62
N PHE A 629 -8.75 16.62 12.00
CA PHE A 629 -9.00 17.85 11.23
C PHE A 629 -7.83 18.83 11.26
N PRO A 630 -7.05 18.99 12.35
CA PRO A 630 -5.79 19.73 12.30
C PRO A 630 -4.78 19.14 11.30
N VAL A 631 -4.74 17.80 11.17
CA VAL A 631 -3.90 17.10 10.17
C VAL A 631 -4.39 17.40 8.75
N VAL A 632 -5.71 17.33 8.51
CA VAL A 632 -6.32 17.72 7.22
C VAL A 632 -6.02 19.19 6.90
N ASN A 633 -6.07 20.06 7.90
CA ASN A 633 -5.78 21.48 7.73
C ASN A 633 -4.32 21.73 7.36
N GLU A 634 -3.38 20.98 7.93
CA GLU A 634 -1.97 21.04 7.52
C GLU A 634 -1.75 20.41 6.15
N ALA A 635 -2.46 19.32 5.80
CA ALA A 635 -2.48 18.77 4.45
C ALA A 635 -2.90 19.83 3.41
N CYS A 636 -3.90 20.66 3.73
CA CYS A 636 -4.32 21.78 2.88
C CYS A 636 -3.18 22.79 2.64
N ARG A 637 -2.35 23.06 3.64
CA ARG A 637 -1.18 23.95 3.49
C ARG A 637 -0.07 23.31 2.66
N VAL A 638 0.19 22.02 2.89
CA VAL A 638 1.13 21.21 2.08
C VAL A 638 0.71 21.20 0.59
N LEU A 639 -0.59 21.20 0.32
CA LEU A 639 -1.14 21.31 -1.04
C LEU A 639 -1.03 22.73 -1.62
N ASP A 640 -1.41 23.77 -0.85
CA ASP A 640 -1.35 25.18 -1.29
C ASP A 640 0.09 25.61 -1.61
N GLU A 641 1.05 25.14 -0.82
CA GLU A 641 2.47 25.45 -0.97
C GLU A 641 3.17 24.58 -2.04
N GLY A 642 2.46 23.63 -2.66
CA GLY A 642 3.03 22.80 -3.73
C GLY A 642 4.12 21.82 -3.27
N ILE A 643 4.11 21.44 -1.99
CA ILE A 643 5.07 20.46 -1.43
C ILE A 643 4.85 19.08 -2.03
N VAL A 644 3.63 18.74 -2.43
CA VAL A 644 3.34 17.51 -3.19
C VAL A 644 2.88 17.87 -4.60
N VAL A 645 3.12 16.98 -5.55
CA VAL A 645 2.70 17.19 -6.95
C VAL A 645 1.18 17.23 -7.08
N ARG A 646 0.47 16.44 -6.27
CA ARG A 646 -1.01 16.30 -6.30
C ARG A 646 -1.53 15.75 -4.95
N ALA A 647 -2.82 15.92 -4.70
CA ALA A 647 -3.48 15.42 -3.49
C ALA A 647 -3.32 13.90 -3.27
N SER A 648 -3.45 13.11 -4.33
CA SER A 648 -3.32 11.66 -4.25
C SER A 648 -1.91 11.19 -3.83
N ASP A 649 -0.87 12.00 -4.07
CA ASP A 649 0.49 11.66 -3.65
C ASP A 649 0.63 11.81 -2.13
N LEU A 650 -0.05 12.81 -1.53
CA LEU A 650 -0.14 12.97 -0.08
C LEU A 650 -0.99 11.87 0.57
N ASP A 651 -2.05 11.42 -0.10
CA ASP A 651 -2.83 10.26 0.35
C ASP A 651 -1.96 9.00 0.41
N VAL A 652 -1.22 8.71 -0.65
CA VAL A 652 -0.27 7.59 -0.70
C VAL A 652 0.79 7.72 0.40
N ALA A 653 1.35 8.92 0.58
CA ALA A 653 2.31 9.17 1.64
C ALA A 653 1.70 8.97 3.05
N SER A 654 0.45 9.38 3.26
CA SER A 654 -0.26 9.15 4.54
C SER A 654 -0.51 7.66 4.82
N VAL A 655 -0.92 6.90 3.80
CA VAL A 655 -1.19 5.46 3.90
C VAL A 655 0.10 4.68 4.17
N PHE A 656 1.19 4.97 3.45
CA PHE A 656 2.41 4.19 3.53
C PHE A 656 3.45 4.71 4.53
N GLY A 657 3.34 5.98 4.95
CA GLY A 657 4.21 6.61 5.95
C GLY A 657 3.64 6.55 7.36
N MET A 658 2.35 6.88 7.52
CA MET A 658 1.66 6.92 8.83
C MET A 658 0.69 5.77 9.05
N SER A 659 0.61 4.82 8.11
CA SER A 659 -0.36 3.73 8.16
C SER A 659 -1.80 4.23 8.28
N PHE A 660 -2.12 5.36 7.63
CA PHE A 660 -3.50 5.81 7.51
C PHE A 660 -4.32 4.70 6.82
N PRO A 661 -5.52 4.37 7.32
CA PRO A 661 -6.28 3.21 6.82
C PRO A 661 -6.58 3.35 5.32
N SER A 662 -6.01 2.46 4.50
CA SER A 662 -6.17 2.49 3.04
C SER A 662 -7.61 2.36 2.57
N TYR A 663 -8.47 1.68 3.33
CA TYR A 663 -9.92 1.62 3.08
C TYR A 663 -10.65 2.93 3.32
N ARG A 664 -9.94 3.99 3.74
CA ARG A 664 -10.42 5.37 3.77
C ARG A 664 -9.70 6.25 2.75
N GLY A 665 -8.95 5.68 1.81
CA GLY A 665 -8.28 6.38 0.70
C GLY A 665 -6.99 7.11 1.04
N GLY A 666 -6.91 7.73 2.21
CA GLY A 666 -5.83 8.63 2.59
C GLY A 666 -6.40 9.88 3.27
N ILE A 667 -5.53 10.73 3.82
CA ILE A 667 -5.98 11.87 4.64
C ILE A 667 -6.83 12.89 3.87
N VAL A 668 -6.49 13.18 2.61
CA VAL A 668 -7.21 14.16 1.77
C VAL A 668 -8.48 13.52 1.22
N PHE A 669 -8.40 12.29 0.71
CA PHE A 669 -9.56 11.55 0.24
C PHE A 669 -10.62 11.36 1.33
N TRP A 670 -10.19 10.99 2.54
CA TRP A 670 -11.09 10.87 3.69
C TRP A 670 -11.76 12.21 4.04
N ALA A 671 -11.01 13.31 4.00
CA ALA A 671 -11.57 14.64 4.24
C ALA A 671 -12.59 15.06 3.18
N ASP A 672 -12.41 14.64 1.92
CA ASP A 672 -13.39 14.84 0.85
C ASP A 672 -14.66 14.02 1.06
N LEU A 673 -14.55 12.78 1.54
CA LEU A 673 -15.71 11.97 1.94
C LEU A 673 -16.47 12.59 3.13
N VAL A 674 -15.74 13.13 4.11
CA VAL A 674 -16.33 13.83 5.26
C VAL A 674 -17.01 15.13 4.83
N GLY A 675 -16.46 15.81 3.82
CA GLY A 675 -16.96 17.07 3.29
C GLY A 675 -16.13 18.27 3.77
N PRO A 676 -15.49 19.02 2.86
CA PRO A 676 -14.63 20.15 3.22
C PRO A 676 -15.33 21.24 4.05
N LYS A 677 -16.63 21.42 3.82
CA LYS A 677 -17.48 22.36 4.58
C LYS A 677 -17.58 21.97 6.05
N HIS A 678 -17.77 20.69 6.36
CA HIS A 678 -17.84 20.19 7.74
C HIS A 678 -16.49 20.37 8.44
N VAL A 679 -15.40 20.00 7.78
CA VAL A 679 -14.03 20.18 8.28
C VAL A 679 -13.77 21.66 8.62
N TYR A 680 -14.08 22.57 7.70
CA TYR A 680 -13.93 24.02 7.92
C TYR A 680 -14.77 24.52 9.10
N SER A 681 -16.06 24.17 9.16
CA SER A 681 -16.94 24.67 10.23
C SER A 681 -16.52 24.18 11.61
N SER A 682 -16.09 22.92 11.72
CA SER A 682 -15.62 22.36 12.99
C SER A 682 -14.31 23.03 13.44
N LEU A 683 -13.35 23.21 12.54
CA LEU A 683 -12.11 23.92 12.83
C LEU A 683 -12.35 25.38 13.23
N LYS A 684 -13.25 26.08 12.53
CA LYS A 684 -13.62 27.45 12.87
C LYS A 684 -14.21 27.54 14.29
N LYS A 685 -15.17 26.67 14.62
CA LYS A 685 -15.76 26.56 15.96
C LYS A 685 -14.70 26.32 17.03
N TRP A 686 -13.79 25.37 16.82
CA TRP A 686 -12.74 25.08 17.80
C TRP A 686 -11.66 26.16 17.86
N SER A 687 -11.44 26.91 16.77
CA SER A 687 -10.55 28.06 16.78
C SER A 687 -11.08 29.19 17.65
N GLU A 688 -12.40 29.41 17.66
CA GLU A 688 -13.06 30.39 18.53
C GLU A 688 -12.99 29.97 20.01
N LEU A 689 -13.08 28.67 20.30
CA LEU A 689 -13.08 28.13 21.67
C LEU A 689 -11.69 27.94 22.27
N TYR A 690 -10.72 27.49 21.47
CA TYR A 690 -9.43 26.96 21.95
C TYR A 690 -8.21 27.63 21.28
N GLY A 691 -8.42 28.64 20.44
CA GLY A 691 -7.36 29.46 19.86
C GLY A 691 -6.76 28.95 18.55
N SER A 692 -5.61 29.52 18.18
CA SER A 692 -5.07 29.47 16.81
C SER A 692 -4.68 28.08 16.29
N PHE A 693 -4.47 27.10 17.17
CA PHE A 693 -4.15 25.72 16.76
C PHE A 693 -5.20 25.15 15.79
N TYR A 694 -6.48 25.45 16.01
CA TYR A 694 -7.57 24.99 15.14
C TYR A 694 -7.90 25.96 13.99
N LYS A 695 -7.15 27.06 13.83
CA LYS A 695 -7.46 28.08 12.82
C LYS A 695 -7.45 27.45 11.41
N PRO A 696 -8.57 27.48 10.66
CA PRO A 696 -8.61 26.92 9.32
C PRO A 696 -7.66 27.66 8.39
N SER A 697 -7.00 26.92 7.51
CA SER A 697 -6.16 27.47 6.45
C SER A 697 -7.03 28.16 5.40
N ARG A 698 -6.46 29.15 4.70
CA ARG A 698 -7.12 29.84 3.60
C ARG A 698 -7.54 28.87 2.49
N PHE A 699 -6.71 27.87 2.19
CA PHE A 699 -7.00 26.85 1.18
C PHE A 699 -8.26 26.05 1.50
N LEU A 700 -8.41 25.63 2.77
CA LEU A 700 -9.59 24.92 3.24
C LEU A 700 -10.83 25.82 3.19
N GLU A 701 -10.71 27.06 3.67
CA GLU A 701 -11.80 28.04 3.65
C GLU A 701 -12.32 28.30 2.24
N GLU A 702 -11.43 28.53 1.28
CA GLU A 702 -11.80 28.78 -0.12
C GLU A 702 -12.59 27.60 -0.71
N ARG A 703 -12.14 26.37 -0.48
CA ARG A 703 -12.81 25.18 -1.03
C ARG A 703 -14.14 24.89 -0.34
N ALA A 704 -14.17 25.02 0.98
CA ALA A 704 -15.39 24.89 1.77
C ALA A 704 -16.47 25.89 1.34
N THR A 705 -16.10 27.14 1.09
CA THR A 705 -17.02 28.21 0.66
C THR A 705 -17.49 28.04 -0.79
N LYS A 706 -16.64 27.51 -1.67
CA LYS A 706 -16.97 27.23 -3.08
C LYS A 706 -17.64 25.87 -3.32
N GLY A 707 -17.81 25.03 -2.30
CA GLY A 707 -18.33 23.67 -2.46
C GLY A 707 -17.41 22.75 -3.26
N MET A 708 -16.10 23.02 -3.24
CA MET A 708 -15.08 22.25 -3.96
C MET A 708 -14.46 21.19 -3.04
N LEU A 709 -14.03 20.07 -3.64
CA LEU A 709 -13.23 19.06 -2.95
C LEU A 709 -11.79 19.57 -2.69
N LEU A 710 -11.16 19.10 -1.62
CA LEU A 710 -9.73 19.35 -1.31
C LEU A 710 -8.82 18.79 -2.40
N SER A 711 -9.16 17.63 -2.94
CA SER A 711 -8.39 16.98 -4.02
C SER A 711 -8.49 17.66 -5.37
N GLN A 712 -9.48 18.55 -5.58
CA GLN A 712 -9.63 19.24 -6.86
C GLN A 712 -8.42 20.16 -7.13
N PRO A 713 -7.83 20.10 -8.35
CA PRO A 713 -6.78 21.01 -8.77
C PRO A 713 -7.23 22.46 -8.59
N ALA A 714 -6.33 23.33 -8.13
CA ALA A 714 -6.61 24.76 -8.14
C ALA A 714 -6.88 25.19 -9.59
N SER A 715 -7.97 25.93 -9.83
CA SER A 715 -8.22 26.54 -11.15
C SER A 715 -6.97 27.33 -11.56
N SER A 716 -6.50 27.13 -12.78
CA SER A 716 -5.22 27.61 -13.33
C SER A 716 -5.00 29.14 -13.29
N SER A 717 -5.94 29.93 -12.76
CA SER A 717 -5.82 31.38 -12.61
C SER A 717 -4.90 31.83 -11.46
N ALA A 718 -4.63 31.01 -10.44
CA ALA A 718 -3.80 31.42 -9.29
C ALA A 718 -2.31 31.07 -9.41
N ALA A 719 -1.95 30.03 -10.18
CA ALA A 719 -0.56 29.62 -10.37
C ALA A 719 0.21 30.59 -11.30
N ALA A 720 -0.48 31.19 -12.27
CA ALA A 720 0.12 32.15 -13.20
C ALA A 720 0.49 33.50 -12.56
N SER A 721 -0.15 33.87 -11.44
CA SER A 721 0.19 35.10 -10.71
C SER A 721 1.34 34.93 -9.71
N ARG A 722 1.53 33.72 -9.16
CA ARG A 722 2.65 33.42 -8.23
C ARG A 722 3.97 33.11 -8.93
N ALA A 723 3.98 32.76 -10.21
CA ALA A 723 5.21 32.61 -11.00
C ALA A 723 5.81 33.95 -11.47
N ARG A 724 5.21 35.09 -11.09
CA ARG A 724 5.64 36.46 -11.47
C ARG A 724 5.98 37.35 -10.28
N LEU A 725 6.11 36.79 -9.07
CA LEU A 725 6.63 37.44 -7.86
C LEU A 725 7.69 36.52 -7.26
#